data_AF-A0A388SJC9-F1
#
_entry.id   AF-A0A388SJC9-F1
#
_cell.length_a   1.000
_cell.length_b   1.000
_cell.length_c   1.000
_cell.angle_alpha   90.00
_cell.angle_beta   90.00
_cell.angle_gamma   90.00
#
_symmetry.space_group_name_H-M   'P 1'
#
loop_
_entity.id
_entity.type
_entity.pdbx_description
1 polymer ?
#
loop_
_entity_poly.entity_id
_entity_poly.type
_entity_poly.pdbx_seq_one_letter_code
_entity_poly.pdbx_strand_id
1 'polypeptide(L)'
;MSLPSLSDLSTTSPQLSFMDACMPPPNPADSLYLDVRQDRDADGSARYTITGMHVVLAKGNPNHLWETLHVDRTTQKLDPANPRNAIRSVSIYCDRLEVHGELCMPEADVTIHARELVWADRASAINVSPLGWAADKAADAQGTSPGQNGAHGRNAGSLNIFAASVSPANDGDGRLLASGGCGQNPGRGLDGANGESRNSWNSYTSEMHDSHITVSYGKTTFDPPAVYIDFSWHWGPTSLSSTTQGVNKLPTDGQNAVAPGKPGNAGDGGRLRTNLPELARCLRNAGGSAGVQDRDYRGGAKGVPQKSATYTVVFWHNLLGTKNATVNQTKNEERTTKDGVNAPAPAAGKPKGNAPAADIVNAPNAWLHPLGVQCALTYMRDLFLSGSRDSLLALVLAYEQAFAAAPGNEHWQDEYGKALLTSVRTELASLLQKLHGHLDYFGNPAGYTPFLSLQSTTKLYKEETERALRSLLLARWICAKDRDARESAKALGEAVAMLNTDTTQAAARLAEAEARIRDADERIKVVKEELNGLGNDLEALRSKLLKKAEASEDRKAKIKFCIHMASAICQVIPVGQPALGAVGTLASTVTPLIDGASGKAVPDTLSEMGKVLDKASAASKEARKAKEAAEKEAKDLTADQKAAKAKAATWAQVGAGLGPAITEVAKGIQSLQVPQAAVEAELQRLEADSPEWASLTKKIREVNDRKTGLLTTTINALQELGECYARISANGAAVVSMSQDMGKTVGKVDDHSLSFIRQMDQRSRMTLTRYVYLMVKAYQTTVLEPIELEWKTSELTDKILNLVGPEGGFDAASLDAHTKVLLPVYEENLNTVRRKLLKEYSFDESTFVLQLGLSDSQTPLDMDQLNRTLRTVVDPMEFGLLLPDQHLARIARITLKAVEFDPDGPKMPEHVNMVVSVQPGNTGALRKGERLCSLFSEYPLKWSWTCMSDGTIKASERSQAAEDILNLILGQDSEKIRQKVALPPVWSKLFVKVAFSPILGQDKRPKLRRLLFEFACDSSPAPEHQCVLAVRSVGGNGGAVVSCSRDMGNRGDGFGSMLRVYPRGATVTLSVPEVEGGAAFEDWDLVGSQLDWKDVRQRQVKVPLDDHVLALCNWTQADGKHGVFVLNDALDRKALHALTPEEKRSPVFQTLNSIVEARDDSTKNLPVYHEPSEDSPVLGLVPDMAQADVLEHGGDDWNKVDFKGVIGWVRAAPPAD
;
A
#
# COMPACT_ATOMS: atom_id res chain seq x y z
N MET A 1 -46.15 -20.34 -12.05
CA MET A 1 -45.25 -21.00 -11.08
C MET A 1 -44.32 -19.94 -10.52
N SER A 2 -44.58 -19.47 -9.30
CA SER A 2 -43.59 -18.69 -8.55
C SER A 2 -42.62 -19.70 -7.93
N LEU A 3 -41.37 -19.73 -8.41
CA LEU A 3 -40.28 -20.31 -7.64
C LEU A 3 -40.32 -19.69 -6.23
N PRO A 4 -40.07 -20.45 -5.15
CA PRO A 4 -39.94 -19.85 -3.83
C PRO A 4 -38.88 -18.74 -3.93
N SER A 5 -39.26 -17.51 -3.57
CA SER A 5 -38.34 -16.38 -3.60
C SER A 5 -37.18 -16.69 -2.67
N LEU A 6 -35.97 -16.72 -3.20
CA LEU A 6 -34.75 -16.71 -2.39
C LEU A 6 -34.75 -15.39 -1.61
N SER A 7 -34.84 -15.49 -0.28
CA SER A 7 -34.76 -14.36 0.62
C SER A 7 -33.35 -13.76 0.50
N ASP A 8 -33.25 -12.48 0.13
CA ASP A 8 -31.97 -11.80 0.01
C ASP A 8 -31.43 -11.42 1.39
N LEU A 9 -30.74 -12.38 1.99
CA LEU A 9 -30.17 -12.26 3.34
C LEU A 9 -28.91 -11.38 3.38
N SER A 10 -28.50 -10.78 2.26
CA SER A 10 -27.47 -9.75 2.27
C SER A 10 -27.93 -8.47 2.99
N THR A 11 -29.24 -8.31 3.17
CA THR A 11 -29.87 -7.18 3.86
C THR A 11 -30.08 -7.40 5.36
N THR A 12 -29.92 -8.64 5.85
CA THR A 12 -30.07 -8.96 7.28
C THR A 12 -28.92 -8.37 8.09
N SER A 13 -29.25 -7.78 9.25
CA SER A 13 -28.32 -7.17 10.18
C SER A 13 -27.23 -8.18 10.57
N PRO A 14 -25.94 -7.81 10.44
CA PRO A 14 -24.88 -8.71 10.85
C PRO A 14 -24.94 -9.02 12.33
N GLN A 15 -24.81 -10.30 12.66
CA GLN A 15 -24.79 -10.73 14.05
C GLN A 15 -23.49 -10.35 14.75
N LEU A 16 -22.37 -10.36 14.02
CA LEU A 16 -21.03 -10.08 14.51
C LEU A 16 -20.42 -8.89 13.76
N SER A 17 -19.73 -8.04 14.51
CA SER A 17 -18.88 -6.96 14.00
C SER A 17 -17.41 -7.39 13.99
N PHE A 18 -16.58 -6.69 13.23
CA PHE A 18 -15.14 -6.91 13.18
C PHE A 18 -14.43 -5.67 13.67
N MET A 19 -13.30 -5.87 14.35
CA MET A 19 -12.47 -4.78 14.81
C MET A 19 -11.51 -4.37 13.69
N ASP A 20 -11.75 -3.19 13.13
CA ASP A 20 -10.85 -2.61 12.14
C ASP A 20 -9.94 -1.58 12.83
N ALA A 21 -8.63 -1.74 12.68
CA ALA A 21 -7.64 -0.74 13.04
C ALA A 21 -6.92 -0.39 11.75
N CYS A 22 -7.10 0.84 11.34
CA CYS A 22 -6.46 1.39 10.16
C CYS A 22 -5.70 2.64 10.59
N MET A 23 -4.55 2.87 9.97
CA MET A 23 -3.85 4.15 10.11
C MET A 23 -4.70 5.28 9.51
N PRO A 24 -4.44 6.54 9.89
CA PRO A 24 -4.94 7.67 9.11
C PRO A 24 -4.48 7.57 7.65
N PRO A 25 -5.31 7.96 6.67
CA PRO A 25 -4.91 7.99 5.26
C PRO A 25 -3.65 8.84 5.05
N PRO A 26 -2.62 8.33 4.35
CA PRO A 26 -1.42 9.09 4.06
C PRO A 26 -1.72 10.25 3.09
N ASN A 27 -1.04 11.39 3.27
CA ASN A 27 -1.06 12.48 2.30
C ASN A 27 0.08 12.28 1.28
N PRO A 28 -0.19 12.21 -0.04
CA PRO A 28 0.84 11.98 -1.05
C PRO A 28 1.84 13.14 -1.20
N ALA A 29 1.54 14.34 -0.68
CA ALA A 29 2.43 15.50 -0.69
C ALA A 29 3.27 15.66 0.60
N ASP A 30 3.15 14.72 1.54
CA ASP A 30 3.91 14.71 2.79
C ASP A 30 5.43 14.56 2.50
N SER A 31 6.27 15.17 3.34
CA SER A 31 7.74 15.05 3.23
C SER A 31 8.21 13.59 3.33
N LEU A 32 7.40 12.70 3.92
CA LEU A 32 7.64 11.27 3.94
C LEU A 32 7.77 10.64 2.54
N TYR A 33 7.06 11.21 1.56
CA TYR A 33 7.06 10.77 0.16
C TYR A 33 7.71 11.80 -0.75
N LEU A 34 8.64 12.61 -0.22
CA LEU A 34 9.43 13.54 -0.99
C LEU A 34 10.89 13.50 -0.54
N ASP A 35 11.79 13.22 -1.48
CA ASP A 35 13.23 13.26 -1.26
C ASP A 35 13.90 14.21 -2.25
N VAL A 36 14.80 15.06 -1.74
CA VAL A 36 15.51 16.09 -2.50
C VAL A 36 16.99 15.96 -2.26
N ARG A 37 17.71 15.48 -3.27
CA ARG A 37 19.16 15.40 -3.27
C ARG A 37 19.77 16.53 -4.08
N GLN A 38 20.84 17.10 -3.56
CA GLN A 38 21.65 18.12 -4.22
C GLN A 38 23.11 17.67 -4.24
N ASP A 39 23.68 17.53 -5.44
CA ASP A 39 25.11 17.31 -5.63
C ASP A 39 25.75 18.59 -6.18
N ARG A 40 26.85 19.06 -5.57
CA ARG A 40 27.62 20.19 -6.10
C ARG A 40 28.79 19.71 -6.95
N ASP A 41 29.00 20.40 -8.07
CA ASP A 41 30.15 20.21 -8.94
C ASP A 41 31.31 21.12 -8.48
N ALA A 42 32.52 20.82 -8.95
CA ALA A 42 33.74 21.56 -8.57
C ALA A 42 33.70 23.05 -8.97
N ASP A 43 32.85 23.40 -9.94
CA ASP A 43 32.62 24.78 -10.39
C ASP A 43 31.58 25.55 -9.54
N GLY A 44 30.99 24.87 -8.54
CA GLY A 44 29.97 25.42 -7.64
C GLY A 44 28.53 25.28 -8.15
N SER A 45 28.31 24.75 -9.36
CA SER A 45 26.97 24.46 -9.87
C SER A 45 26.35 23.25 -9.19
N ALA A 46 25.02 23.21 -9.10
CA ALA A 46 24.27 22.17 -8.41
C ALA A 46 23.44 21.31 -9.37
N ARG A 47 23.40 20.00 -9.09
CA ARG A 47 22.51 19.03 -9.72
C ARG A 47 21.49 18.55 -8.69
N TYR A 48 20.21 18.63 -9.04
CA TYR A 48 19.12 18.23 -8.17
C TYR A 48 18.46 16.95 -8.66
N THR A 49 18.21 16.03 -7.73
CA THR A 49 17.40 14.83 -7.95
C THR A 49 16.25 14.85 -6.95
N ILE A 50 15.03 14.91 -7.47
CA ILE A 50 13.78 15.01 -6.71
C ILE A 50 12.98 13.74 -6.97
N THR A 51 12.62 13.02 -5.92
CA THR A 51 11.76 11.84 -6.00
C THR A 51 10.54 12.06 -5.12
N GLY A 52 9.32 11.81 -5.60
CA GLY A 52 8.17 11.87 -4.70
C GLY A 52 6.86 11.30 -5.22
N MET A 53 5.85 11.16 -4.35
CA MET A 53 4.51 10.72 -4.78
C MET A 53 3.77 11.88 -5.46
N HIS A 54 3.58 13.00 -4.78
CA HIS A 54 3.04 14.23 -5.36
C HIS A 54 4.01 15.39 -5.17
N VAL A 55 4.63 15.84 -6.26
CA VAL A 55 5.58 16.96 -6.29
C VAL A 55 4.85 18.21 -6.73
N VAL A 56 4.84 19.24 -5.87
CA VAL A 56 4.20 20.53 -6.15
C VAL A 56 5.25 21.62 -6.31
N LEU A 57 5.33 22.23 -7.48
CA LEU A 57 6.20 23.36 -7.77
C LEU A 57 5.37 24.64 -7.70
N ALA A 58 5.26 25.21 -6.50
CA ALA A 58 4.51 26.43 -6.26
C ALA A 58 5.21 27.31 -5.22
N LYS A 59 5.17 28.63 -5.42
CA LYS A 59 5.72 29.60 -4.47
C LYS A 59 5.02 29.49 -3.11
N GLY A 60 5.80 29.39 -2.03
CA GLY A 60 5.32 29.27 -0.66
C GLY A 60 4.81 27.86 -0.30
N ASN A 61 5.01 26.86 -1.16
CA ASN A 61 4.65 25.49 -0.83
C ASN A 61 5.53 24.94 0.31
N PRO A 62 4.98 24.14 1.25
CA PRO A 62 5.76 23.55 2.35
C PRO A 62 6.96 22.69 1.92
N ASN A 63 7.01 22.22 0.67
CA ASN A 63 8.17 21.46 0.19
C ASN A 63 9.39 22.30 -0.21
N HIS A 64 9.26 23.63 -0.25
CA HIS A 64 10.34 24.59 -0.55
C HIS A 64 11.08 24.39 -1.88
N LEU A 65 10.54 23.58 -2.79
CA LEU A 65 11.18 23.29 -4.08
C LEU A 65 11.19 24.51 -4.99
N TRP A 66 10.14 25.32 -4.95
CA TRP A 66 10.07 26.54 -5.73
C TRP A 66 11.19 27.51 -5.35
N GLU A 67 11.33 27.82 -4.07
CA GLU A 67 12.35 28.74 -3.55
C GLU A 67 13.77 28.22 -3.81
N THR A 68 13.94 26.89 -3.86
CA THR A 68 15.22 26.24 -4.13
C THR A 68 15.63 26.30 -5.61
N LEU A 69 14.66 26.12 -6.52
CA LEU A 69 14.93 25.95 -7.95
C LEU A 69 14.70 27.22 -8.78
N HIS A 70 13.75 28.06 -8.38
CA HIS A 70 13.30 29.20 -9.17
C HIS A 70 14.31 30.34 -9.14
N VAL A 71 14.64 30.85 -10.32
CA VAL A 71 15.43 32.07 -10.51
C VAL A 71 14.54 33.21 -11.00
N ASP A 72 14.47 34.29 -10.22
CA ASP A 72 13.75 35.49 -10.62
C ASP A 72 14.51 36.26 -11.70
N ARG A 73 14.03 36.12 -12.94
CA ARG A 73 14.61 36.75 -14.14
C ARG A 73 14.48 38.27 -14.16
N THR A 74 13.63 38.87 -13.30
CA THR A 74 13.45 40.33 -13.24
C THR A 74 14.56 41.01 -12.43
N THR A 75 15.15 40.27 -11.49
CA THR A 75 16.18 40.76 -10.57
C THR A 75 17.57 40.22 -10.89
N GLN A 76 17.66 39.04 -11.52
CA GLN A 76 18.94 38.39 -11.84
C GLN A 76 19.34 38.55 -13.31
N LYS A 77 20.61 38.90 -13.54
CA LYS A 77 21.25 39.01 -14.86
C LYS A 77 22.65 38.39 -14.83
N LEU A 78 23.17 38.00 -15.99
CA LEU A 78 24.50 37.39 -16.10
C LEU A 78 25.60 38.43 -16.22
N ASP A 79 26.65 38.28 -15.41
CA ASP A 79 27.91 39.00 -15.61
C ASP A 79 28.63 38.45 -16.86
N PRO A 80 28.90 39.28 -17.88
CA PRO A 80 29.69 38.88 -19.05
C PRO A 80 31.08 38.34 -18.72
N ALA A 81 31.70 38.78 -17.61
CA ALA A 81 33.06 38.38 -17.23
C ALA A 81 33.13 37.03 -16.49
N ASN A 82 32.09 36.68 -15.74
CA ASN A 82 32.00 35.43 -15.00
C ASN A 82 30.56 34.87 -15.01
N PRO A 83 30.06 34.43 -16.19
CA PRO A 83 28.69 33.98 -16.32
C PRO A 83 28.52 32.60 -15.68
N ARG A 84 28.04 32.58 -14.43
CA ARG A 84 27.76 31.36 -13.66
C ARG A 84 26.28 31.22 -13.39
N ASN A 85 25.76 30.00 -13.57
CA ASN A 85 24.44 29.59 -13.12
C ASN A 85 24.59 28.68 -11.91
N ALA A 86 23.68 28.82 -10.95
CA ALA A 86 23.68 28.01 -9.73
C ALA A 86 23.20 26.57 -9.98
N ILE A 87 22.37 26.36 -11.01
CA ILE A 87 21.72 25.08 -11.30
C ILE A 87 22.20 24.57 -12.65
N ARG A 88 22.70 23.33 -12.66
CA ARG A 88 23.16 22.63 -13.86
C ARG A 88 22.11 21.67 -14.40
N SER A 89 21.48 20.89 -13.53
CA SER A 89 20.44 19.95 -13.93
C SER A 89 19.42 19.68 -12.83
N VAL A 90 18.20 19.33 -13.22
CA VAL A 90 17.11 18.94 -12.32
C VAL A 90 16.44 17.68 -12.87
N SER A 91 16.44 16.61 -12.08
CA SER A 91 15.76 15.35 -12.40
C SER A 91 14.60 15.14 -11.42
N ILE A 92 13.37 14.97 -11.93
CA ILE A 92 12.15 14.77 -11.14
C ILE A 92 11.55 13.40 -11.48
N TYR A 93 11.36 12.55 -10.47
CA TYR A 93 10.77 11.22 -10.57
C TYR A 93 9.57 11.11 -9.65
N CYS A 94 8.35 11.08 -10.19
CA CYS A 94 7.15 11.09 -9.34
C CYS A 94 5.94 10.37 -9.92
N ASP A 95 4.89 10.19 -9.10
CA ASP A 95 3.58 9.79 -9.63
C ASP A 95 2.89 11.02 -10.24
N ARG A 96 2.78 12.12 -9.49
CA ARG A 96 2.17 13.37 -9.97
C ARG A 96 3.10 14.57 -9.81
N LEU A 97 3.33 15.28 -10.91
CA LEU A 97 4.01 16.58 -10.92
C LEU A 97 3.00 17.69 -11.18
N GLU A 98 2.92 18.66 -10.28
CA GLU A 98 2.04 19.82 -10.40
C GLU A 98 2.85 21.11 -10.44
N VAL A 99 2.69 21.90 -11.51
CA VAL A 99 3.44 23.13 -11.74
C VAL A 99 2.51 24.34 -11.67
N HIS A 100 2.86 25.33 -10.85
CA HIS A 100 2.16 26.61 -10.71
C HIS A 100 3.06 27.75 -11.17
N GLY A 101 2.56 28.69 -11.98
CA GLY A 101 3.36 29.80 -12.52
C GLY A 101 4.62 29.39 -13.32
N GLU A 102 5.43 30.37 -13.73
CA GLU A 102 6.64 30.11 -14.51
C GLU A 102 7.81 29.70 -13.59
N LEU A 103 8.18 28.43 -13.55
CA LEU A 103 9.38 27.95 -12.89
C LEU A 103 10.60 28.20 -13.80
N CYS A 104 11.45 29.16 -13.44
CA CYS A 104 12.65 29.47 -14.22
C CYS A 104 13.91 28.81 -13.63
N MET A 105 14.61 28.04 -14.47
CA MET A 105 15.88 27.36 -14.17
C MET A 105 16.85 27.59 -15.35
N PRO A 106 17.48 28.78 -15.46
CA PRO A 106 18.23 29.19 -16.65
C PRO A 106 19.35 28.20 -17.03
N GLU A 107 19.38 27.79 -18.29
CA GLU A 107 20.39 26.88 -18.87
C GLU A 107 20.44 25.46 -18.27
N ALA A 108 19.52 25.12 -17.36
CA ALA A 108 19.53 23.83 -16.70
C ALA A 108 18.96 22.72 -17.60
N ASP A 109 19.59 21.55 -17.58
CA ASP A 109 19.01 20.34 -18.17
C ASP A 109 17.96 19.75 -17.23
N VAL A 110 16.71 19.67 -17.68
CA VAL A 110 15.58 19.20 -16.88
C VAL A 110 15.09 17.86 -17.40
N THR A 111 15.03 16.87 -16.52
CA THR A 111 14.50 15.53 -16.80
C THR A 111 13.30 15.26 -15.88
N ILE A 112 12.18 14.82 -16.44
CA ILE A 112 10.93 14.56 -15.71
C ILE A 112 10.40 13.18 -16.12
N HIS A 113 10.12 12.36 -15.13
CA HIS A 113 9.38 11.10 -15.26
C HIS A 113 8.20 11.15 -14.29
N ALA A 114 6.97 11.27 -14.82
CA ALA A 114 5.76 11.41 -14.01
C ALA A 114 4.61 10.56 -14.57
N ARG A 115 3.74 9.96 -13.74
CA ARG A 115 2.49 9.39 -14.29
C ARG A 115 1.61 10.52 -14.80
N GLU A 116 1.42 11.56 -14.00
CA GLU A 116 0.58 12.71 -14.29
C GLU A 116 1.40 14.02 -14.25
N LEU A 117 1.35 14.80 -15.33
CA LEU A 117 1.87 16.17 -15.38
C LEU A 117 0.70 17.17 -15.40
N VAL A 118 0.61 18.02 -14.39
CA VAL A 118 -0.50 18.97 -14.22
C VAL A 118 0.01 20.40 -14.30
N TRP A 119 -0.48 21.15 -15.28
CA TRP A 119 -0.35 22.61 -15.35
C TRP A 119 -1.50 23.22 -14.55
N ALA A 120 -1.22 23.64 -13.32
CA ALA A 120 -2.27 24.03 -12.37
C ALA A 120 -2.95 25.35 -12.73
N ASP A 121 -2.27 26.26 -13.42
CA ASP A 121 -2.78 27.58 -13.79
C ASP A 121 -2.31 28.02 -15.19
N ARG A 122 -2.86 29.15 -15.68
CA ARG A 122 -2.53 29.66 -17.02
C ARG A 122 -1.09 30.15 -17.17
N ALA A 123 -0.42 30.50 -16.07
CA ALA A 123 0.96 30.96 -16.06
C ALA A 123 1.96 29.80 -15.86
N SER A 124 1.49 28.59 -15.54
CA SER A 124 2.32 27.40 -15.33
C SER A 124 3.24 27.15 -16.52
N ALA A 125 4.55 27.24 -16.32
CA ALA A 125 5.54 26.97 -17.36
C ALA A 125 6.88 26.53 -16.75
N ILE A 126 7.69 25.81 -17.52
CA ILE A 126 9.08 25.50 -17.18
C ILE A 126 9.99 26.27 -18.13
N ASN A 127 10.80 27.17 -17.60
CA ASN A 127 11.66 28.07 -18.38
C ASN A 127 13.15 27.82 -18.13
N VAL A 128 13.79 27.15 -19.09
CA VAL A 128 15.23 26.86 -19.12
C VAL A 128 16.02 27.79 -20.04
N SER A 129 15.39 28.87 -20.52
CA SER A 129 16.05 29.89 -21.34
C SER A 129 17.12 30.64 -20.52
N PRO A 130 18.27 31.03 -21.08
CA PRO A 130 19.30 31.76 -20.35
C PRO A 130 18.80 33.12 -19.85
N LEU A 131 19.45 33.65 -18.81
CA LEU A 131 19.24 35.03 -18.36
C LEU A 131 19.84 36.03 -19.35
N GLY A 132 19.37 37.28 -19.30
CA GLY A 132 19.96 38.38 -20.06
C GLY A 132 21.29 38.85 -19.46
N TRP A 133 22.13 39.51 -20.27
CA TRP A 133 23.36 40.12 -19.81
C TRP A 133 23.09 41.29 -18.86
N ALA A 134 23.92 41.44 -17.82
CA ALA A 134 23.86 42.56 -16.88
C ALA A 134 24.16 43.90 -17.55
N ALA A 135 24.96 43.89 -18.62
CA ALA A 135 25.28 45.05 -19.44
C ALA A 135 24.88 44.80 -20.91
N ASP A 136 24.23 45.78 -21.53
CA ASP A 136 23.73 45.67 -22.90
C ASP A 136 24.83 45.71 -23.96
N LYS A 137 26.04 46.17 -23.60
CA LYS A 137 27.21 46.23 -24.48
C LYS A 137 28.53 46.01 -23.72
N ALA A 138 29.56 45.57 -24.43
CA ALA A 138 30.92 45.48 -23.93
C ALA A 138 31.62 46.86 -23.85
N ALA A 139 32.80 46.91 -23.22
CA ALA A 139 33.52 48.16 -22.99
C ALA A 139 34.03 48.81 -24.29
N ASP A 140 33.77 50.11 -24.45
CA ASP A 140 34.21 50.89 -25.60
C ASP A 140 35.75 51.01 -25.66
N ALA A 141 36.27 51.31 -26.85
CA ALA A 141 37.68 51.57 -27.09
C ALA A 141 38.20 52.73 -26.23
N GLN A 142 39.46 52.62 -25.78
CA GLN A 142 40.15 53.65 -25.01
C GLN A 142 41.57 53.85 -25.53
N GLY A 143 41.92 55.08 -25.89
CA GLY A 143 43.22 55.41 -26.47
C GLY A 143 43.45 54.65 -27.77
N THR A 144 44.46 53.77 -27.80
CA THR A 144 44.76 52.90 -28.95
C THR A 144 44.20 51.48 -28.81
N SER A 145 43.54 51.15 -27.69
CA SER A 145 42.99 49.82 -27.45
C SER A 145 41.60 49.68 -28.11
N PRO A 146 41.37 48.64 -28.94
CA PRO A 146 40.07 48.35 -29.56
C PRO A 146 38.93 48.19 -28.55
N GLY A 147 37.70 48.38 -29.02
CA GLY A 147 36.50 48.04 -28.25
C GLY A 147 36.48 46.54 -27.93
N GLN A 148 35.98 46.19 -26.76
CA GLN A 148 35.90 44.79 -26.35
C GLN A 148 34.80 44.05 -27.11
N ASN A 149 35.01 42.75 -27.35
CA ASN A 149 34.01 41.90 -27.97
C ASN A 149 32.81 41.70 -27.03
N GLY A 150 31.61 41.64 -27.60
CA GLY A 150 30.41 41.27 -26.86
C GLY A 150 30.45 39.79 -26.45
N ALA A 151 29.98 39.50 -25.23
CA ALA A 151 29.76 38.14 -24.77
C ALA A 151 28.79 37.38 -25.69
N HIS A 152 29.09 36.12 -26.00
CA HIS A 152 28.25 35.27 -26.83
C HIS A 152 26.97 34.87 -26.10
N GLY A 153 25.83 34.96 -26.77
CA GLY A 153 24.55 34.48 -26.29
C GLY A 153 24.64 33.01 -25.90
N ARG A 154 24.00 32.68 -24.76
CA ARG A 154 24.12 31.36 -24.15
C ARG A 154 23.09 30.40 -24.71
N ASN A 155 23.39 29.10 -24.70
CA ASN A 155 22.45 28.08 -25.16
C ASN A 155 21.41 27.83 -24.06
N ALA A 156 20.15 27.60 -24.43
CA ALA A 156 19.15 27.17 -23.46
C ALA A 156 19.39 25.72 -23.00
N GLY A 157 18.86 25.37 -21.83
CA GLY A 157 18.90 24.01 -21.30
C GLY A 157 18.01 23.03 -22.07
N SER A 158 18.23 21.73 -21.87
CA SER A 158 17.45 20.67 -22.53
C SER A 158 16.28 20.20 -21.65
N LEU A 159 15.20 19.72 -22.29
CA LEU A 159 14.02 19.19 -21.63
C LEU A 159 13.82 17.71 -22.04
N ASN A 160 13.86 16.79 -21.07
CA ASN A 160 13.52 15.37 -21.26
C ASN A 160 12.29 15.06 -20.40
N ILE A 161 11.09 15.11 -20.98
CA ILE A 161 9.82 15.00 -20.22
C ILE A 161 9.06 13.78 -20.67
N PHE A 162 8.94 12.80 -19.79
CA PHE A 162 8.19 11.57 -20.00
C PHE A 162 7.01 11.50 -19.04
N ALA A 163 5.79 11.45 -19.59
CA ALA A 163 4.58 11.36 -18.78
C ALA A 163 3.57 10.33 -19.31
N ALA A 164 2.74 9.76 -18.44
CA ALA A 164 1.62 8.92 -18.88
C ALA A 164 0.46 9.78 -19.39
N SER A 165 0.22 10.91 -18.72
CA SER A 165 -0.78 11.90 -19.10
C SER A 165 -0.32 13.32 -18.75
N VAL A 166 -0.88 14.30 -19.47
CA VAL A 166 -0.72 15.72 -19.17
C VAL A 166 -2.09 16.39 -19.11
N SER A 167 -2.29 17.28 -18.14
CA SER A 167 -3.55 18.00 -17.95
C SER A 167 -3.31 19.51 -17.74
N PRO A 168 -3.99 20.39 -18.50
CA PRO A 168 -4.82 20.07 -19.66
C PRO A 168 -3.98 19.57 -20.86
N ALA A 169 -4.51 18.60 -21.62
CA ALA A 169 -3.77 17.96 -22.72
C ALA A 169 -3.66 18.81 -24.01
N ASN A 170 -4.59 19.75 -24.22
CA ASN A 170 -4.68 20.56 -25.44
C ASN A 170 -4.51 22.05 -25.14
N ASP A 171 -3.44 22.37 -24.45
CA ASP A 171 -3.07 23.75 -24.20
C ASP A 171 -2.09 24.23 -25.28
N GLY A 172 -2.48 25.22 -26.07
CA GLY A 172 -1.59 25.84 -27.07
C GLY A 172 -0.58 26.80 -26.45
N ASP A 173 -0.72 27.08 -25.15
CA ASP A 173 0.14 27.98 -24.41
C ASP A 173 1.59 27.47 -24.37
N GLY A 174 2.55 28.41 -24.35
CA GLY A 174 3.96 28.10 -24.24
C GLY A 174 4.33 27.61 -22.85
N ARG A 175 4.06 26.32 -22.53
CA ARG A 175 4.36 25.72 -21.21
C ARG A 175 5.84 25.36 -21.05
N LEU A 176 6.56 25.15 -22.15
CA LEU A 176 7.96 24.72 -22.15
C LEU A 176 8.82 25.76 -22.87
N LEU A 177 9.56 26.58 -22.13
CA LEU A 177 10.33 27.71 -22.65
C LEU A 177 11.83 27.39 -22.62
N ALA A 178 12.44 27.30 -23.80
CA ALA A 178 13.86 26.95 -23.96
C ALA A 178 14.51 27.77 -25.10
N SER A 179 14.32 29.09 -25.09
CA SER A 179 14.83 29.97 -26.14
C SER A 179 16.29 30.35 -25.89
N GLY A 180 17.10 30.39 -26.96
CA GLY A 180 18.52 30.73 -26.89
C GLY A 180 18.74 32.20 -26.49
N GLY A 181 19.83 32.46 -25.78
CA GLY A 181 20.20 33.79 -25.31
C GLY A 181 20.71 34.69 -26.43
N CYS A 182 20.47 36.01 -26.29
CA CYS A 182 21.00 37.00 -27.22
C CYS A 182 22.48 37.28 -26.95
N GLY A 183 23.26 37.49 -28.02
CA GLY A 183 24.62 38.00 -27.93
C GLY A 183 24.64 39.44 -27.41
N GLN A 184 25.67 39.78 -26.65
CA GLN A 184 25.89 41.14 -26.19
C GLN A 184 26.40 42.03 -27.34
N ASN A 185 26.02 43.30 -27.35
CA ASN A 185 26.57 44.26 -28.31
C ASN A 185 28.08 44.47 -28.06
N PRO A 186 28.88 44.74 -29.10
CA PRO A 186 30.30 45.04 -28.94
C PRO A 186 30.51 46.41 -28.28
N GLY A 187 31.72 46.62 -27.76
CA GLY A 187 32.21 47.94 -27.41
C GLY A 187 32.47 48.79 -28.65
N ARG A 188 32.18 50.09 -28.57
CA ARG A 188 32.37 51.04 -29.67
C ARG A 188 33.84 51.25 -30.01
N GLY A 189 34.12 51.56 -31.27
CA GLY A 189 35.43 52.04 -31.73
C GLY A 189 35.61 53.54 -31.48
N LEU A 190 36.72 54.10 -31.98
CA LEU A 190 36.98 55.54 -31.97
C LEU A 190 37.40 56.01 -33.36
N ASP A 191 36.85 57.15 -33.79
CA ASP A 191 37.32 57.83 -35.00
C ASP A 191 38.72 58.41 -34.74
N GLY A 192 39.59 58.37 -35.74
CA GLY A 192 40.93 58.92 -35.63
C GLY A 192 40.93 60.46 -35.60
N ALA A 193 41.79 61.05 -34.78
CA ALA A 193 41.95 62.50 -34.75
C ALA A 193 42.59 63.01 -36.06
N ASN A 194 42.08 64.13 -36.59
CA ASN A 194 42.65 64.76 -37.78
C ASN A 194 44.10 65.21 -37.52
N GLY A 195 44.93 65.12 -38.55
CA GLY A 195 46.30 65.63 -38.53
C GLY A 195 46.33 67.16 -38.44
N GLU A 196 47.35 67.69 -37.77
CA GLU A 196 47.55 69.14 -37.66
C GLU A 196 47.87 69.72 -39.04
N SER A 197 47.06 70.68 -39.49
CA SER A 197 47.31 71.43 -40.73
C SER A 197 48.23 72.64 -40.49
N ARG A 198 48.87 73.12 -41.55
CA ARG A 198 49.74 74.30 -41.58
C ARG A 198 49.40 75.17 -42.78
N ASN A 199 49.62 76.47 -42.61
CA ASN A 199 49.65 77.40 -43.73
C ASN A 199 50.87 77.10 -44.61
N SER A 200 50.74 77.30 -45.92
CA SER A 200 51.81 77.03 -46.86
C SER A 200 51.92 78.07 -47.96
N TRP A 201 53.10 78.11 -48.59
CA TRP A 201 53.45 79.03 -49.66
C TRP A 201 53.97 78.25 -50.86
N ASN A 202 53.32 78.40 -52.02
CA ASN A 202 53.78 77.83 -53.30
C ASN A 202 54.85 78.72 -53.96
N SER A 203 54.86 79.99 -53.60
CA SER A 203 55.89 80.93 -53.99
C SER A 203 56.00 82.00 -52.92
N TYR A 204 57.20 82.50 -52.73
CA TYR A 204 57.43 83.66 -51.88
C TYR A 204 58.20 84.70 -52.68
N THR A 205 57.70 85.93 -52.64
CA THR A 205 58.37 87.08 -53.25
C THR A 205 58.90 87.92 -52.11
N SER A 206 60.22 88.11 -52.08
CA SER A 206 60.87 89.05 -51.20
C SER A 206 61.39 90.19 -52.04
N GLU A 207 61.22 91.41 -51.55
CA GLU A 207 61.82 92.60 -52.11
C GLU A 207 62.80 93.18 -51.09
N MET A 208 63.92 93.66 -51.60
CA MET A 208 64.90 94.39 -50.80
C MET A 208 65.12 95.75 -51.44
N HIS A 209 64.88 96.80 -50.65
CA HIS A 209 65.05 98.20 -51.03
C HIS A 209 66.46 98.64 -50.64
N ASP A 210 67.25 99.07 -51.62
CA ASP A 210 68.52 99.74 -51.34
C ASP A 210 68.35 101.25 -51.54
N SER A 211 68.42 101.97 -50.41
CA SER A 211 68.68 103.41 -50.36
C SER A 211 67.83 104.28 -51.31
N HIS A 212 66.58 103.88 -51.56
CA HIS A 212 65.61 104.54 -52.44
C HIS A 212 65.97 104.62 -53.95
N ILE A 213 67.04 103.96 -54.41
CA ILE A 213 67.51 104.06 -55.81
C ILE A 213 67.22 102.80 -56.62
N THR A 214 67.28 101.60 -56.02
CA THR A 214 66.92 100.35 -56.69
C THR A 214 66.20 99.36 -55.77
N VAL A 215 65.30 98.55 -56.36
CA VAL A 215 64.59 97.46 -55.67
C VAL A 215 64.96 96.14 -56.32
N SER A 216 65.54 95.22 -55.55
CA SER A 216 65.79 93.86 -55.99
C SER A 216 64.60 92.98 -55.64
N TYR A 217 64.04 92.32 -56.65
CA TYR A 217 62.96 91.36 -56.48
C TYR A 217 63.51 89.95 -56.59
N GLY A 218 63.28 89.17 -55.53
CA GLY A 218 63.57 87.75 -55.47
C GLY A 218 62.27 86.98 -55.40
N LYS A 219 61.95 86.24 -56.47
CA LYS A 219 60.82 85.30 -56.45
C LYS A 219 61.37 83.89 -56.45
N THR A 220 60.95 83.11 -55.47
CA THR A 220 61.20 81.66 -55.45
C THR A 220 59.87 80.90 -55.44
N THR A 221 59.90 79.68 -55.97
CA THR A 221 58.77 78.76 -56.02
C THR A 221 59.12 77.49 -55.25
N PHE A 222 58.15 76.94 -54.53
CA PHE A 222 58.33 75.77 -53.68
C PHE A 222 57.54 74.59 -54.25
N ASP A 223 58.24 73.50 -54.54
CA ASP A 223 57.64 72.21 -54.85
C ASP A 223 58.36 71.10 -54.05
N PRO A 224 57.72 70.50 -53.04
CA PRO A 224 56.35 70.79 -52.57
C PRO A 224 56.20 72.15 -51.85
N PRO A 225 54.97 72.63 -51.57
CA PRO A 225 54.73 73.91 -50.89
C PRO A 225 55.52 74.07 -49.58
N ALA A 226 56.10 75.24 -49.37
CA ALA A 226 56.83 75.53 -48.13
C ALA A 226 55.86 75.75 -46.98
N VAL A 227 56.07 75.12 -45.84
CA VAL A 227 55.34 75.42 -44.58
C VAL A 227 56.21 76.19 -43.58
N TYR A 228 57.51 76.24 -43.86
CA TYR A 228 58.48 77.06 -43.17
C TYR A 228 59.57 77.47 -44.17
N ILE A 229 59.90 78.75 -44.18
CA ILE A 229 60.94 79.33 -45.03
C ILE A 229 61.88 80.09 -44.11
N ASP A 230 63.15 79.74 -44.14
CA ASP A 230 64.23 80.54 -43.57
C ASP A 230 64.95 81.22 -44.73
N PHE A 231 64.86 82.54 -44.85
CA PHE A 231 65.47 83.22 -45.99
C PHE A 231 66.36 84.38 -45.60
N SER A 232 67.43 84.55 -46.38
CA SER A 232 68.42 85.60 -46.22
C SER A 232 68.74 86.29 -47.54
N TRP A 233 69.09 87.57 -47.46
CA TRP A 233 69.61 88.35 -48.58
C TRP A 233 71.11 88.52 -48.44
N HIS A 234 71.87 88.30 -49.51
CA HIS A 234 73.33 88.33 -49.51
C HIS A 234 73.87 89.23 -50.63
N TRP A 235 75.01 89.86 -50.39
CA TRP A 235 75.83 90.51 -51.41
C TRP A 235 77.28 90.06 -51.22
N GLY A 236 77.75 89.19 -52.13
CA GLY A 236 78.99 88.45 -51.91
C GLY A 236 78.95 87.65 -50.59
N PRO A 237 80.06 87.51 -49.86
CA PRO A 237 80.07 86.71 -48.63
C PRO A 237 79.23 87.32 -47.47
N THR A 238 78.69 88.52 -47.63
CA THR A 238 78.02 89.29 -46.56
C THR A 238 76.50 89.09 -46.60
N SER A 239 75.91 88.65 -45.49
CA SER A 239 74.46 88.62 -45.30
C SER A 239 73.97 90.03 -44.94
N LEU A 240 72.94 90.49 -45.65
CA LEU A 240 72.32 91.80 -45.51
C LEU A 240 71.11 91.77 -44.58
N SER A 241 70.36 90.66 -44.58
CA SER A 241 69.19 90.43 -43.70
C SER A 241 68.81 88.96 -43.69
N SER A 242 68.25 88.47 -42.58
CA SER A 242 67.57 87.17 -42.52
C SER A 242 66.25 87.28 -41.77
N THR A 243 65.26 86.49 -42.18
CA THR A 243 63.98 86.37 -41.49
C THR A 243 63.36 85.02 -41.81
N THR A 244 62.38 84.62 -41.02
CA THR A 244 61.66 83.37 -41.20
C THR A 244 60.19 83.63 -41.52
N GLN A 245 59.55 82.67 -42.19
CA GLN A 245 58.11 82.66 -42.45
C GLN A 245 57.52 81.29 -42.15
N GLY A 246 56.43 81.27 -41.39
CA GLY A 246 55.75 80.05 -40.94
C GLY A 246 56.29 79.46 -39.64
N VAL A 247 55.86 78.22 -39.36
CA VAL A 247 56.24 77.48 -38.14
C VAL A 247 57.10 76.29 -38.55
N ASN A 248 58.26 76.12 -37.91
CA ASN A 248 59.18 75.02 -38.20
C ASN A 248 58.67 73.66 -37.66
N LYS A 249 57.47 73.25 -38.08
CA LYS A 249 56.82 71.98 -37.76
C LYS A 249 55.91 71.60 -38.92
N LEU A 250 56.25 70.51 -39.63
CA LEU A 250 55.49 69.98 -40.75
C LEU A 250 54.06 69.55 -40.32
N PRO A 251 53.06 69.59 -41.22
CA PRO A 251 51.76 68.95 -41.02
C PRO A 251 51.89 67.48 -40.60
N THR A 252 50.94 66.97 -39.81
CA THR A 252 50.96 65.57 -39.36
C THR A 252 49.98 64.70 -40.13
N ASP A 253 50.22 63.40 -40.12
CA ASP A 253 49.23 62.41 -40.57
C ASP A 253 47.98 62.47 -39.70
N GLY A 254 46.85 62.03 -40.27
CA GLY A 254 45.67 61.72 -39.48
C GLY A 254 45.91 60.46 -38.63
N GLN A 255 45.40 60.43 -37.42
CA GLN A 255 45.50 59.23 -36.58
C GLN A 255 44.57 58.13 -37.12
N ASN A 256 44.98 56.88 -36.97
CA ASN A 256 44.15 55.73 -37.35
C ASN A 256 42.89 55.68 -36.47
N ALA A 257 41.79 55.19 -37.04
CA ALA A 257 40.65 54.77 -36.25
C ALA A 257 41.01 53.57 -35.38
N VAL A 258 40.32 53.45 -34.25
CA VAL A 258 40.41 52.29 -33.36
C VAL A 258 39.17 51.44 -33.58
N ALA A 259 39.39 50.16 -33.88
CA ALA A 259 38.31 49.26 -34.24
C ALA A 259 37.31 49.03 -33.09
N PRO A 260 36.01 48.89 -33.39
CA PRO A 260 35.04 48.40 -32.42
C PRO A 260 35.29 46.91 -32.15
N GLY A 261 34.68 46.41 -31.08
CA GLY A 261 34.66 44.98 -30.80
C GLY A 261 33.78 44.20 -31.79
N LYS A 262 33.87 42.87 -31.72
CA LYS A 262 32.97 41.95 -32.42
C LYS A 262 31.71 41.68 -31.60
N PRO A 263 30.49 41.75 -32.18
CA PRO A 263 29.29 41.38 -31.47
C PRO A 263 29.29 39.93 -31.00
N GLY A 264 28.62 39.68 -29.89
CA GLY A 264 28.40 38.33 -29.40
C GLY A 264 27.59 37.49 -30.39
N ASN A 265 27.97 36.22 -30.57
CA ASN A 265 27.20 35.25 -31.34
C ASN A 265 25.83 34.97 -30.71
N ALA A 266 24.87 34.48 -31.49
CA ALA A 266 23.60 33.98 -31.00
C ALA A 266 23.72 32.60 -30.31
N GLY A 267 23.00 32.40 -29.20
CA GLY A 267 22.86 31.11 -28.54
C GLY A 267 21.77 30.22 -29.16
N ASP A 268 21.92 28.90 -29.06
CA ASP A 268 20.95 27.92 -29.56
C ASP A 268 19.76 27.74 -28.59
N GLY A 269 18.59 27.43 -29.16
CA GLY A 269 17.44 26.98 -28.38
C GLY A 269 17.62 25.55 -27.89
N GLY A 270 16.88 25.19 -26.83
CA GLY A 270 16.96 23.90 -26.16
C GLY A 270 16.17 22.81 -26.88
N ARG A 271 16.58 21.55 -26.69
CA ARG A 271 15.91 20.38 -27.27
C ARG A 271 14.84 19.85 -26.31
N LEU A 272 13.72 19.39 -26.88
CA LEU A 272 12.71 18.59 -26.15
C LEU A 272 12.80 17.13 -26.60
N ARG A 273 12.83 16.19 -25.64
CA ARG A 273 12.60 14.76 -25.85
C ARG A 273 11.42 14.32 -24.99
N THR A 274 10.44 13.62 -25.57
CA THR A 274 9.21 13.23 -24.86
C THR A 274 8.53 12.01 -25.48
N ASN A 275 7.68 11.30 -24.73
CA ASN A 275 6.78 10.27 -25.26
C ASN A 275 5.38 10.82 -25.63
N LEU A 276 5.08 12.08 -25.31
CA LEU A 276 3.76 12.69 -25.54
C LEU A 276 3.84 13.78 -26.63
N PRO A 277 3.17 13.58 -27.79
CA PRO A 277 3.13 14.59 -28.85
C PRO A 277 2.50 15.93 -28.41
N GLU A 278 1.61 15.94 -27.42
CA GLU A 278 0.97 17.17 -26.94
C GLU A 278 1.99 18.16 -26.35
N LEU A 279 3.02 17.67 -25.67
CA LEU A 279 4.07 18.51 -25.07
C LEU A 279 4.92 19.22 -26.13
N ALA A 280 5.07 18.64 -27.33
CA ALA A 280 5.79 19.28 -28.42
C ALA A 280 5.09 20.56 -28.91
N ARG A 281 3.76 20.66 -28.78
CA ARG A 281 2.99 21.86 -29.14
C ARG A 281 3.19 23.01 -28.15
N CYS A 282 3.50 22.67 -26.91
CA CYS A 282 3.74 23.62 -25.82
C CYS A 282 5.17 24.20 -25.84
N LEU A 283 6.05 23.70 -26.71
CA LEU A 283 7.46 24.11 -26.76
C LEU A 283 7.66 25.47 -27.44
N ARG A 284 8.52 26.31 -26.85
CA ARG A 284 9.03 27.56 -27.41
C ARG A 284 10.56 27.58 -27.28
N ASN A 285 11.25 27.20 -28.34
CA ASN A 285 12.70 26.98 -28.32
C ASN A 285 13.45 27.68 -29.48
N ALA A 286 13.04 28.89 -29.83
CA ALA A 286 13.72 29.66 -30.86
C ALA A 286 15.18 29.93 -30.45
N GLY A 287 16.11 29.89 -31.41
CA GLY A 287 17.47 30.36 -31.19
C GLY A 287 17.52 31.87 -30.95
N GLY A 288 18.54 32.33 -30.21
CA GLY A 288 18.76 33.74 -29.92
C GLY A 288 19.20 34.55 -31.15
N SER A 289 19.35 35.85 -30.96
CA SER A 289 19.94 36.77 -31.95
C SER A 289 21.36 37.17 -31.54
N ALA A 290 22.24 37.43 -32.49
CA ALA A 290 23.55 38.01 -32.18
C ALA A 290 23.43 39.44 -31.65
N GLY A 291 24.50 39.93 -31.02
CA GLY A 291 24.62 41.35 -30.72
C GLY A 291 24.58 42.20 -31.99
N VAL A 292 24.13 43.43 -31.87
CA VAL A 292 24.04 44.38 -32.98
C VAL A 292 25.44 44.80 -33.40
N GLN A 293 25.76 44.64 -34.69
CA GLN A 293 27.00 45.14 -35.28
C GLN A 293 27.08 46.66 -35.15
N ASP A 294 28.24 47.18 -34.74
CA ASP A 294 28.47 48.62 -34.67
C ASP A 294 28.76 49.22 -36.05
N ARG A 295 28.83 50.54 -36.15
CA ARG A 295 29.21 51.25 -37.38
C ARG A 295 30.72 51.13 -37.65
N ASP A 296 31.12 51.36 -38.90
CA ASP A 296 32.52 51.55 -39.27
C ASP A 296 33.07 52.88 -38.73
N TYR A 297 34.34 52.88 -38.29
CA TYR A 297 35.02 54.06 -37.75
C TYR A 297 36.06 54.60 -38.74
N ARG A 298 36.14 55.92 -38.83
CA ARG A 298 36.93 56.61 -39.86
C ARG A 298 38.25 57.12 -39.29
N GLY A 299 39.34 56.90 -40.02
CA GLY A 299 40.63 57.50 -39.68
C GLY A 299 40.57 59.03 -39.83
N GLY A 300 41.41 59.72 -39.08
CA GLY A 300 41.49 61.17 -39.15
C GLY A 300 41.96 61.65 -40.52
N ALA A 301 41.44 62.79 -40.96
CA ALA A 301 41.93 63.41 -42.19
C ALA A 301 43.39 63.85 -42.02
N LYS A 302 44.19 63.75 -43.08
CA LYS A 302 45.57 64.24 -43.11
C LYS A 302 45.67 65.76 -42.89
N GLY A 303 46.76 66.21 -42.27
CA GLY A 303 47.08 67.64 -42.21
C GLY A 303 47.39 68.22 -43.59
N VAL A 304 46.93 69.44 -43.86
CA VAL A 304 47.13 70.16 -45.12
C VAL A 304 48.27 71.20 -44.96
N PRO A 305 49.14 71.44 -45.97
CA PRO A 305 49.18 70.79 -47.28
C PRO A 305 49.71 69.34 -47.23
N GLN A 306 49.20 68.51 -48.14
CA GLN A 306 49.49 67.07 -48.19
C GLN A 306 50.98 66.78 -48.44
N LYS A 307 51.61 67.49 -49.37
CA LYS A 307 53.06 67.48 -49.51
C LYS A 307 53.57 68.82 -49.02
N SER A 308 54.59 68.80 -48.19
CA SER A 308 55.17 70.00 -47.61
C SER A 308 56.65 69.83 -47.41
N ALA A 309 57.38 70.92 -47.47
CA ALA A 309 58.76 70.93 -47.03
C ALA A 309 59.12 72.22 -46.31
N THR A 310 60.25 72.19 -45.60
CA THR A 310 60.90 73.36 -45.06
C THR A 310 62.06 73.75 -45.98
N TYR A 311 62.27 75.05 -46.18
CA TYR A 311 63.26 75.55 -47.15
C TYR A 311 64.16 76.60 -46.53
N THR A 312 65.42 76.57 -46.96
CA THR A 312 66.35 77.70 -46.78
C THR A 312 66.54 78.38 -48.13
N VAL A 313 66.31 79.70 -48.20
CA VAL A 313 66.37 80.47 -49.45
C VAL A 313 67.33 81.64 -49.30
N VAL A 314 68.36 81.68 -50.13
CA VAL A 314 69.34 82.77 -50.16
C VAL A 314 69.14 83.56 -51.45
N PHE A 315 68.73 84.82 -51.31
CA PHE A 315 68.62 85.78 -52.41
C PHE A 315 69.91 86.58 -52.54
N TRP A 316 70.43 86.73 -53.75
CA TRP A 316 71.66 87.49 -54.02
C TRP A 316 71.31 88.84 -54.66
N HIS A 317 71.62 89.92 -53.95
CA HIS A 317 71.33 91.29 -54.36
C HIS A 317 72.25 91.73 -55.52
N ASN A 318 71.67 92.40 -56.54
CA ASN A 318 72.41 92.95 -57.67
C ASN A 318 72.19 94.47 -57.77
N LEU A 319 73.28 95.22 -57.54
CA LEU A 319 73.33 96.69 -57.50
C LEU A 319 73.00 97.38 -58.85
N LEU A 320 72.89 96.63 -59.96
CA LEU A 320 72.63 97.17 -61.31
C LEU A 320 71.17 97.01 -61.81
N GLY A 321 70.23 96.63 -60.94
CA GLY A 321 68.78 96.85 -61.19
C GLY A 321 68.12 96.01 -62.28
N THR A 322 68.22 94.68 -62.21
CA THR A 322 67.40 93.77 -63.03
C THR A 322 66.32 93.09 -62.18
N LYS A 323 65.17 92.75 -62.79
CA LYS A 323 64.01 92.13 -62.11
C LYS A 323 64.25 90.69 -61.58
N ASN A 324 65.50 90.20 -61.57
CA ASN A 324 65.83 88.78 -61.36
C ASN A 324 67.04 88.60 -60.41
N ALA A 325 66.87 88.75 -59.09
CA ALA A 325 67.90 88.34 -58.13
C ALA A 325 68.26 86.86 -58.31
N THR A 326 69.54 86.49 -58.20
CA THR A 326 69.93 85.07 -58.20
C THR A 326 69.45 84.43 -56.90
N VAL A 327 68.78 83.29 -57.00
CA VAL A 327 68.19 82.60 -55.84
C VAL A 327 68.83 81.24 -55.69
N ASN A 328 69.42 80.97 -54.52
CA ASN A 328 69.81 79.63 -54.12
C ASN A 328 68.81 79.11 -53.11
N GLN A 329 68.24 77.94 -53.38
CA GLN A 329 67.24 77.33 -52.51
C GLN A 329 67.70 75.92 -52.13
N THR A 330 67.60 75.60 -50.85
CA THR A 330 67.85 74.27 -50.31
C THR A 330 66.58 73.77 -49.64
N LYS A 331 66.13 72.58 -50.04
CA LYS A 331 65.02 71.87 -49.39
C LYS A 331 65.59 71.09 -48.22
N ASN A 332 65.05 71.29 -47.03
CA ASN A 332 65.59 70.71 -45.80
C ASN A 332 64.85 69.41 -45.46
N GLU A 333 63.64 69.52 -44.92
CA GLU A 333 62.80 68.37 -44.58
C GLU A 333 61.55 68.35 -45.44
N GLU A 334 61.20 67.19 -46.00
CA GLU A 334 59.97 66.98 -46.77
C GLU A 334 59.09 65.93 -46.09
N ARG A 335 57.79 66.20 -46.00
CA ARG A 335 56.79 65.23 -45.53
C ARG A 335 55.58 65.21 -46.44
N THR A 336 55.14 64.00 -46.74
CA THR A 336 53.82 63.73 -47.31
C THR A 336 52.90 63.18 -46.23
N THR A 337 51.85 63.92 -45.88
CA THR A 337 50.85 63.46 -44.92
C THR A 337 49.87 62.48 -45.55
N LYS A 338 49.38 61.54 -44.75
CA LYS A 338 48.40 60.52 -45.11
C LYS A 338 47.20 60.57 -44.17
N ASP A 339 46.05 60.16 -44.70
CA ASP A 339 44.86 59.96 -43.88
C ASP A 339 45.09 58.78 -42.94
N GLY A 340 44.46 58.81 -41.78
CA GLY A 340 44.44 57.67 -40.88
C GLY A 340 43.72 56.48 -41.52
N VAL A 341 44.12 55.27 -41.14
CA VAL A 341 43.46 54.05 -41.60
C VAL A 341 42.07 53.91 -40.95
N ASN A 342 41.05 53.63 -41.75
CA ASN A 342 39.70 53.32 -41.27
C ASN A 342 39.66 51.94 -40.58
N ALA A 343 38.71 51.77 -39.65
CA ALA A 343 38.50 50.50 -38.95
C ALA A 343 37.06 50.00 -39.20
N PRO A 344 36.86 48.95 -40.03
CA PRO A 344 35.54 48.39 -40.27
C PRO A 344 35.03 47.64 -39.03
N ALA A 345 33.71 47.65 -38.82
CA ALA A 345 33.08 46.91 -37.75
C ALA A 345 32.92 45.43 -38.12
N PRO A 346 33.45 44.49 -37.31
CA PRO A 346 33.32 43.07 -37.60
C PRO A 346 31.88 42.58 -37.34
N ALA A 347 31.36 41.75 -38.24
CA ALA A 347 30.07 41.08 -38.06
C ALA A 347 30.16 39.89 -37.08
N ALA A 348 29.03 39.49 -36.48
CA ALA A 348 28.97 38.29 -35.64
C ALA A 348 29.30 37.02 -36.45
N GLY A 349 29.93 36.03 -35.82
CA GLY A 349 30.23 34.74 -36.47
C GLY A 349 28.99 33.86 -36.66
N LYS A 350 27.99 34.04 -35.79
CA LYS A 350 26.71 33.32 -35.83
C LYS A 350 25.56 34.30 -35.56
N PRO A 351 24.89 34.82 -36.60
CA PRO A 351 23.88 35.87 -36.47
C PRO A 351 22.58 35.38 -35.80
N LYS A 352 22.26 34.08 -35.93
CA LYS A 352 21.05 33.46 -35.38
C LYS A 352 21.35 32.08 -34.81
N GLY A 353 20.71 31.75 -33.69
CA GLY A 353 20.74 30.42 -33.10
C GLY A 353 19.87 29.41 -33.85
N ASN A 354 20.19 28.13 -33.68
CA ASN A 354 19.37 27.01 -34.14
C ASN A 354 18.16 26.82 -33.22
N ALA A 355 17.06 26.32 -33.79
CA ALA A 355 15.88 25.88 -33.07
C ALA A 355 15.69 24.37 -33.34
N PRO A 356 16.12 23.48 -32.42
CA PRO A 356 16.06 22.04 -32.66
C PRO A 356 14.62 21.52 -32.66
N ALA A 357 14.33 20.51 -33.49
CA ALA A 357 13.03 19.83 -33.48
C ALA A 357 12.85 18.98 -32.21
N ALA A 358 11.59 18.84 -31.76
CA ALA A 358 11.24 17.93 -30.67
C ALA A 358 11.42 16.46 -31.10
N ASP A 359 11.96 15.65 -30.19
CA ASP A 359 12.18 14.20 -30.36
C ASP A 359 11.08 13.42 -29.66
N ILE A 360 10.16 12.83 -30.43
CA ILE A 360 9.02 12.07 -29.90
C ILE A 360 9.37 10.57 -29.91
N VAL A 361 9.46 9.99 -28.72
CA VAL A 361 9.78 8.56 -28.51
C VAL A 361 8.48 7.74 -28.49
N ASN A 362 8.38 6.71 -29.34
CA ASN A 362 7.24 5.80 -29.37
C ASN A 362 7.31 4.75 -28.24
N ALA A 363 7.20 5.21 -27.00
CA ALA A 363 7.22 4.38 -25.80
C ALA A 363 6.24 4.95 -24.76
N PRO A 364 4.96 4.52 -24.74
CA PRO A 364 3.93 5.14 -23.89
C PRO A 364 4.26 5.06 -22.39
N ASN A 365 4.97 4.01 -21.97
CA ASN A 365 5.35 3.80 -20.57
C ASN A 365 6.78 4.27 -20.25
N ALA A 366 7.38 5.14 -21.07
CA ALA A 366 8.72 5.69 -20.82
C ALA A 366 8.80 6.53 -19.52
N TRP A 367 7.66 6.97 -19.00
CA TRP A 367 7.54 7.68 -17.72
C TRP A 367 7.88 6.80 -16.51
N LEU A 368 7.84 5.47 -16.64
CA LEU A 368 8.21 4.57 -15.54
C LEU A 368 9.71 4.66 -15.26
N HIS A 369 10.07 5.19 -14.10
CA HIS A 369 11.44 5.24 -13.60
C HIS A 369 11.56 4.50 -12.26
N PRO A 370 12.62 3.70 -12.02
CA PRO A 370 12.84 2.97 -10.78
C PRO A 370 12.58 3.77 -9.49
N LEU A 371 13.13 4.99 -9.40
CA LEU A 371 12.99 5.84 -8.22
C LEU A 371 11.55 6.28 -7.95
N GLY A 372 10.81 6.68 -9.00
CA GLY A 372 9.41 7.10 -8.87
C GLY A 372 8.51 5.92 -8.49
N VAL A 373 8.76 4.74 -9.05
CA VAL A 373 8.01 3.51 -8.76
C VAL A 373 8.21 3.07 -7.31
N GLN A 374 9.43 3.12 -6.77
CA GLN A 374 9.69 2.80 -5.36
C GLN A 374 8.94 3.74 -4.41
N CYS A 375 8.86 5.03 -4.75
CA CYS A 375 8.09 5.99 -3.98
C CYS A 375 6.58 5.67 -4.03
N ALA A 376 6.05 5.37 -5.22
CA ALA A 376 4.65 4.98 -5.39
C ALA A 376 4.30 3.71 -4.62
N LEU A 377 5.15 2.67 -4.67
CA LEU A 377 4.97 1.45 -3.87
C LEU A 377 4.97 1.74 -2.37
N THR A 378 5.80 2.67 -1.89
CA THR A 378 5.80 3.08 -0.47
C THR A 378 4.47 3.71 -0.09
N TYR A 379 3.95 4.62 -0.91
CA TYR A 379 2.63 5.21 -0.71
C TYR A 379 1.49 4.19 -0.80
N MET A 380 1.55 3.23 -1.73
CA MET A 380 0.57 2.14 -1.84
C MET A 380 0.50 1.27 -0.58
N ARG A 381 1.65 0.96 0.05
CA ARG A 381 1.68 0.18 1.31
C ARG A 381 0.98 0.95 2.43
N ASP A 382 1.29 2.23 2.56
CA ASP A 382 0.68 3.09 3.59
C ASP A 382 -0.82 3.31 3.32
N LEU A 383 -1.24 3.43 2.05
CA LEU A 383 -2.66 3.42 1.67
C LEU A 383 -3.34 2.13 2.10
N PHE A 384 -2.71 0.96 1.89
CA PHE A 384 -3.24 -0.33 2.35
C PHE A 384 -3.44 -0.32 3.87
N LEU A 385 -2.39 0.06 4.60
CA LEU A 385 -2.39 0.09 6.06
C LEU A 385 -3.40 1.09 6.65
N SER A 386 -3.77 2.12 5.89
CA SER A 386 -4.84 3.06 6.24
C SER A 386 -6.25 2.57 5.94
N GLY A 387 -6.42 1.38 5.36
CA GLY A 387 -7.72 0.85 4.96
C GLY A 387 -8.33 1.54 3.73
N SER A 388 -7.58 2.42 3.06
CA SER A 388 -8.01 3.18 1.87
C SER A 388 -8.05 2.31 0.60
N ARG A 389 -8.84 1.23 0.64
CA ARG A 389 -8.84 0.14 -0.35
C ARG A 389 -9.19 0.59 -1.78
N ASP A 390 -10.16 1.49 -1.96
CA ASP A 390 -10.57 1.95 -3.29
C ASP A 390 -9.48 2.77 -3.98
N SER A 391 -8.89 3.71 -3.24
CA SER A 391 -7.78 4.53 -3.74
C SER A 391 -6.55 3.67 -4.04
N LEU A 392 -6.27 2.68 -3.19
CA LEU A 392 -5.22 1.72 -3.42
C LEU A 392 -5.47 0.88 -4.68
N LEU A 393 -6.68 0.31 -4.82
CA LEU A 393 -7.03 -0.55 -5.96
C LEU A 393 -6.86 0.21 -7.28
N ALA A 394 -7.36 1.45 -7.36
CA ALA A 394 -7.21 2.30 -8.54
C ALA A 394 -5.73 2.53 -8.89
N LEU A 395 -4.90 2.84 -7.90
CA LEU A 395 -3.48 3.11 -8.11
C LEU A 395 -2.70 1.84 -8.50
N VAL A 396 -2.95 0.71 -7.84
CA VAL A 396 -2.28 -0.56 -8.14
C VAL A 396 -2.64 -1.06 -9.54
N LEU A 397 -3.91 -0.95 -9.96
CA LEU A 397 -4.33 -1.30 -11.33
C LEU A 397 -3.67 -0.42 -12.39
N ALA A 398 -3.53 0.89 -12.13
CA ALA A 398 -2.84 1.81 -13.04
C ALA A 398 -1.37 1.40 -13.26
N TYR A 399 -0.66 1.03 -12.20
CA TYR A 399 0.72 0.56 -12.29
C TYR A 399 0.84 -0.85 -12.88
N GLU A 400 -0.05 -1.77 -12.54
CA GLU A 400 -0.06 -3.13 -13.10
C GLU A 400 -0.25 -3.09 -14.63
N GLN A 401 -1.19 -2.27 -15.11
CA GLN A 401 -1.41 -2.04 -16.53
C GLN A 401 -0.18 -1.41 -17.21
N ALA A 402 0.47 -0.43 -16.57
CA ALA A 402 1.67 0.20 -17.11
C ALA A 402 2.87 -0.78 -17.20
N PHE A 403 2.93 -1.76 -16.30
CA PHE A 403 3.95 -2.81 -16.29
C PHE A 403 3.59 -4.06 -17.09
N ALA A 404 2.43 -4.12 -17.76
CA ALA A 404 2.03 -5.26 -18.59
C ALA A 404 3.05 -5.53 -19.72
N ALA A 405 3.64 -4.48 -20.29
CA ALA A 405 4.81 -4.56 -21.16
C ALA A 405 6.06 -4.05 -20.44
N ALA A 406 7.25 -4.51 -20.84
CA ALA A 406 8.50 -3.95 -20.33
C ALA A 406 8.60 -2.46 -20.72
N PRO A 407 8.97 -1.56 -19.79
CA PRO A 407 9.09 -0.15 -20.13
C PRO A 407 10.17 0.07 -21.20
N GLY A 408 9.87 0.89 -22.21
CA GLY A 408 10.74 1.10 -23.37
C GLY A 408 11.96 2.00 -23.13
N ASN A 409 12.39 2.20 -21.88
CA ASN A 409 13.53 3.05 -21.52
C ASN A 409 14.72 2.22 -20.98
N GLU A 410 15.92 2.80 -20.99
CA GLU A 410 17.17 2.12 -20.65
C GLU A 410 17.29 1.70 -19.18
N HIS A 411 16.54 2.36 -18.28
CA HIS A 411 16.61 2.15 -16.83
C HIS A 411 16.10 0.77 -16.37
N TRP A 412 15.44 0.01 -17.25
CA TRP A 412 14.92 -1.33 -16.98
C TRP A 412 15.60 -2.45 -17.78
N GLN A 413 16.56 -2.11 -18.66
CA GLN A 413 17.11 -3.05 -19.64
C GLN A 413 18.35 -3.82 -19.17
N ASP A 414 19.08 -3.28 -18.20
CA ASP A 414 20.21 -3.95 -17.58
C ASP A 414 19.75 -5.07 -16.61
N GLU A 415 20.70 -5.87 -16.11
CA GLU A 415 20.37 -7.00 -15.22
C GLU A 415 19.72 -6.54 -13.91
N TYR A 416 20.11 -5.35 -13.40
CA TYR A 416 19.54 -4.75 -12.22
C TYR A 416 18.07 -4.31 -12.46
N GLY A 417 17.82 -3.60 -13.55
CA GLY A 417 16.49 -3.10 -13.91
C GLY A 417 15.51 -4.24 -14.13
N LYS A 418 15.97 -5.36 -14.70
CA LYS A 418 15.17 -6.59 -14.82
C LYS A 418 14.80 -7.19 -13.47
N ALA A 419 15.74 -7.26 -12.52
CA ALA A 419 15.48 -7.76 -11.17
C ALA A 419 14.47 -6.89 -10.41
N LEU A 420 14.64 -5.56 -10.51
CA LEU A 420 13.70 -4.61 -9.90
C LEU A 420 12.31 -4.72 -10.54
N LEU A 421 12.22 -4.86 -11.87
CA LEU A 421 10.97 -5.04 -12.58
C LEU A 421 10.21 -6.28 -12.08
N THR A 422 10.91 -7.41 -11.90
CA THR A 422 10.30 -8.62 -11.32
C THR A 422 9.80 -8.35 -9.91
N SER A 423 10.59 -7.70 -9.05
CA SER A 423 10.19 -7.37 -7.68
C SER A 423 8.93 -6.49 -7.64
N VAL A 424 8.87 -5.46 -8.48
CA VAL A 424 7.72 -4.55 -8.57
C VAL A 424 6.47 -5.30 -9.01
N ARG A 425 6.57 -6.14 -10.04
CA ARG A 425 5.42 -6.94 -10.53
C ARG A 425 4.90 -7.90 -9.49
N THR A 426 5.79 -8.60 -8.77
CA THR A 426 5.40 -9.52 -7.68
C THR A 426 4.72 -8.77 -6.54
N GLU A 427 5.21 -7.59 -6.18
CA GLU A 427 4.62 -6.78 -5.13
C GLU A 427 3.23 -6.24 -5.50
N LEU A 428 3.06 -5.70 -6.72
CA LEU A 428 1.75 -5.26 -7.22
C LEU A 428 0.75 -6.43 -7.25
N ALA A 429 1.17 -7.63 -7.69
CA ALA A 429 0.36 -8.83 -7.67
C ALA A 429 -0.06 -9.23 -6.24
N SER A 430 0.86 -9.14 -5.26
CA SER A 430 0.54 -9.40 -3.85
C SER A 430 -0.46 -8.40 -3.28
N LEU A 431 -0.31 -7.10 -3.58
CA LEU A 431 -1.27 -6.07 -3.15
C LEU A 431 -2.67 -6.32 -3.72
N LEU A 432 -2.78 -6.60 -5.02
CA LEU A 432 -4.05 -6.96 -5.66
C LEU A 432 -4.68 -8.21 -5.05
N GLN A 433 -3.87 -9.24 -4.81
CA GLN A 433 -4.33 -10.48 -4.19
C GLN A 433 -4.92 -10.21 -2.80
N LYS A 434 -4.22 -9.47 -1.94
CA LYS A 434 -4.72 -9.16 -0.58
C LYS A 434 -6.00 -8.33 -0.64
N LEU A 435 -6.08 -7.37 -1.56
CA LEU A 435 -7.31 -6.59 -1.81
C LEU A 435 -8.48 -7.50 -2.19
N HIS A 436 -8.28 -8.40 -3.15
CA HIS A 436 -9.30 -9.35 -3.61
C HIS A 436 -9.64 -10.43 -2.56
N GLY A 437 -8.69 -10.77 -1.68
CA GLY A 437 -8.88 -11.70 -0.58
C GLY A 437 -9.51 -11.08 0.66
N HIS A 438 -9.82 -9.77 0.65
CA HIS A 438 -10.22 -8.99 1.84
C HIS A 438 -9.26 -9.12 3.03
N LEU A 439 -7.98 -9.38 2.74
CA LEU A 439 -6.92 -9.49 3.73
C LEU A 439 -6.33 -8.11 4.01
N ASP A 440 -5.90 -7.87 5.23
CA ASP A 440 -5.12 -6.68 5.55
C ASP A 440 -3.72 -6.70 4.91
N TYR A 441 -2.97 -5.63 5.10
CA TYR A 441 -1.64 -5.47 4.48
C TYR A 441 -0.68 -6.63 4.82
N PHE A 442 -0.79 -7.20 6.03
CA PHE A 442 0.07 -8.29 6.49
C PHE A 442 -0.46 -9.68 6.10
N GLY A 443 -1.55 -9.73 5.33
CA GLY A 443 -2.16 -10.97 4.87
C GLY A 443 -3.13 -11.60 5.88
N ASN A 444 -3.52 -10.86 6.92
CA ASN A 444 -4.42 -11.41 7.94
C ASN A 444 -5.88 -11.11 7.60
N PRO A 445 -6.82 -12.02 7.90
CA PRO A 445 -8.25 -11.79 7.68
C PRO A 445 -8.85 -10.83 8.72
N ALA A 446 -10.09 -10.40 8.47
CA ALA A 446 -10.84 -9.59 9.43
C ALA A 446 -10.98 -10.30 10.79
N GLY A 447 -10.82 -9.53 11.88
CA GLY A 447 -10.87 -10.08 13.24
C GLY A 447 -9.59 -10.80 13.69
N TYR A 448 -8.50 -10.71 12.93
CA TYR A 448 -7.22 -11.35 13.28
C TYR A 448 -6.76 -11.07 14.71
N THR A 449 -6.44 -12.15 15.40
CA THR A 449 -5.91 -12.22 16.76
C THR A 449 -4.49 -12.78 16.69
N PRO A 450 -3.47 -12.01 17.11
CA PRO A 450 -2.11 -12.51 17.21
C PRO A 450 -2.04 -13.73 18.12
N PHE A 451 -1.17 -14.68 17.77
CA PHE A 451 -0.94 -15.89 18.58
C PHE A 451 -0.45 -15.56 19.99
N LEU A 452 0.47 -14.60 20.10
CA LEU A 452 1.02 -14.16 21.37
C LEU A 452 0.01 -13.27 22.12
N SER A 453 0.00 -13.37 23.44
CA SER A 453 -0.81 -12.48 24.29
C SER A 453 -0.40 -11.01 24.11
N LEU A 454 -1.23 -10.08 24.59
CA LEU A 454 -0.87 -8.65 24.62
C LEU A 454 0.44 -8.40 25.37
N GLN A 455 0.65 -9.05 26.52
CA GLN A 455 1.88 -8.92 27.31
C GLN A 455 3.11 -9.38 26.51
N SER A 456 3.03 -10.55 25.88
CA SER A 456 4.09 -11.11 25.03
C SER A 456 4.39 -10.23 23.82
N THR A 457 3.36 -9.76 23.13
CA THR A 457 3.49 -8.93 21.93
C THR A 457 4.08 -7.55 22.25
N THR A 458 3.72 -6.97 23.40
CA THR A 458 4.27 -5.69 23.89
C THR A 458 5.78 -5.81 24.14
N LYS A 459 6.23 -6.94 24.71
CA LYS A 459 7.66 -7.21 24.91
C LYS A 459 8.41 -7.33 23.59
N LEU A 460 7.85 -8.12 22.66
CA LEU A 460 8.44 -8.31 21.33
C LEU A 460 8.55 -6.99 20.57
N TYR A 461 7.52 -6.13 20.66
CA TYR A 461 7.55 -4.79 20.08
C TYR A 461 8.72 -3.95 20.62
N LYS A 462 8.99 -3.99 21.93
CA LYS A 462 10.11 -3.25 22.53
C LYS A 462 11.47 -3.70 21.98
N GLU A 463 11.70 -5.01 21.93
CA GLU A 463 12.98 -5.59 21.49
C GLU A 463 13.23 -5.36 19.99
N GLU A 464 12.21 -5.55 19.14
CA GLU A 464 12.35 -5.39 17.70
C GLU A 464 12.38 -3.92 17.26
N THR A 465 11.82 -3.01 18.05
CA THR A 465 11.94 -1.57 17.82
C THR A 465 13.39 -1.10 17.89
N GLU A 466 14.15 -1.55 18.89
CA GLU A 466 15.56 -1.19 19.04
C GLU A 466 16.38 -1.64 17.82
N ARG A 467 16.18 -2.89 17.37
CA ARG A 467 16.85 -3.45 16.19
C ARG A 467 16.50 -2.70 14.90
N ALA A 468 15.24 -2.35 14.70
CA ALA A 468 14.80 -1.66 13.49
C ALA A 468 15.25 -0.20 13.45
N LEU A 469 15.22 0.51 14.58
CA LEU A 469 15.77 1.87 14.72
C LEU A 469 17.25 1.92 14.34
N ARG A 470 18.04 0.95 14.79
CA ARG A 470 19.46 0.82 14.43
C ARG A 470 19.65 0.73 12.91
N SER A 471 18.83 -0.06 12.24
CA SER A 471 18.89 -0.25 10.79
C SER A 471 18.46 1.01 10.01
N LEU A 472 17.44 1.72 10.49
CA LEU A 472 17.00 3.00 9.91
C LEU A 472 18.08 4.07 10.02
N LEU A 473 18.67 4.22 11.21
CA LEU A 473 19.72 5.19 11.45
C LEU A 473 20.92 4.93 10.54
N LEU A 474 21.33 3.67 10.37
CA LEU A 474 22.41 3.28 9.46
C LEU A 474 22.08 3.62 8.00
N ALA A 475 20.89 3.27 7.52
CA ALA A 475 20.48 3.54 6.14
C ALA A 475 20.45 5.05 5.84
N ARG A 476 19.86 5.83 6.75
CA ARG A 476 19.82 7.30 6.64
C ARG A 476 21.20 7.93 6.77
N TRP A 477 22.06 7.35 7.60
CA TRP A 477 23.46 7.75 7.69
C TRP A 477 24.21 7.59 6.37
N ILE A 478 24.07 6.45 5.69
CA ILE A 478 24.71 6.25 4.37
C ILE A 478 24.18 7.26 3.34
N CYS A 479 22.90 7.62 3.42
CA CYS A 479 22.27 8.59 2.51
C CYS A 479 22.62 10.07 2.79
N ALA A 480 23.24 10.40 3.93
CA ALA A 480 23.54 11.77 4.30
C ALA A 480 24.84 12.32 3.67
N LYS A 481 24.83 13.64 3.38
CA LYS A 481 25.76 14.37 2.48
C LYS A 481 27.26 14.28 2.84
N ASP A 482 28.10 14.45 1.81
CA ASP A 482 29.55 14.74 1.81
C ASP A 482 30.37 13.98 2.85
N ARG A 483 30.66 12.72 2.57
CA ARG A 483 31.52 11.90 3.43
C ARG A 483 32.69 11.28 2.68
N ASP A 484 33.77 11.07 3.41
CA ASP A 484 35.03 10.55 2.87
C ASP A 484 34.80 9.14 2.31
N ALA A 485 35.41 8.83 1.16
CA ALA A 485 35.16 7.60 0.41
C ALA A 485 35.44 6.33 1.25
N ARG A 486 36.32 6.44 2.25
CA ARG A 486 36.65 5.36 3.19
C ARG A 486 35.53 5.06 4.20
N GLU A 487 34.80 6.08 4.66
CA GLU A 487 33.68 5.90 5.59
C GLU A 487 32.48 5.27 4.88
N SER A 488 32.18 5.73 3.65
CA SER A 488 31.16 5.12 2.80
C SER A 488 31.46 3.66 2.49
N ALA A 489 32.72 3.29 2.21
CA ALA A 489 33.09 1.90 1.94
C ALA A 489 32.89 0.97 3.15
N LYS A 490 33.18 1.43 4.38
CA LYS A 490 32.93 0.65 5.60
C LYS A 490 31.41 0.45 5.83
N ALA A 491 30.64 1.51 5.65
CA ALA A 491 29.18 1.48 5.77
C ALA A 491 28.51 0.54 4.77
N LEU A 492 28.97 0.57 3.51
CA LEU A 492 28.53 -0.36 2.47
C LEU A 492 28.90 -1.80 2.81
N GLY A 493 30.07 -2.03 3.42
CA GLY A 493 30.45 -3.36 3.93
C GLY A 493 29.51 -3.89 5.02
N GLU A 494 29.09 -3.04 5.96
CA GLU A 494 28.09 -3.39 6.99
C GLU A 494 26.70 -3.64 6.36
N ALA A 495 26.29 -2.81 5.39
CA ALA A 495 25.04 -3.01 4.64
C ALA A 495 25.04 -4.33 3.85
N VAL A 496 26.15 -4.69 3.20
CA VAL A 496 26.33 -5.98 2.52
C VAL A 496 26.22 -7.15 3.50
N ALA A 497 26.82 -7.05 4.70
CA ALA A 497 26.70 -8.09 5.71
C ALA A 497 25.23 -8.28 6.15
N MET A 498 24.51 -7.19 6.40
CA MET A 498 23.08 -7.23 6.74
C MET A 498 22.23 -7.84 5.62
N LEU A 499 22.47 -7.44 4.36
CA LEU A 499 21.76 -7.99 3.19
C LEU A 499 22.04 -9.48 2.99
N ASN A 500 23.25 -9.94 3.29
CA ASN A 500 23.58 -11.37 3.25
C ASN A 500 22.83 -12.15 4.33
N THR A 501 22.79 -11.67 5.58
CA THR A 501 21.98 -12.28 6.65
C THR A 501 20.51 -12.33 6.26
N ASP A 502 20.00 -11.24 5.69
CA ASP A 502 18.62 -11.14 5.22
C ASP A 502 18.31 -12.13 4.09
N THR A 503 19.26 -12.33 3.18
CA THR A 503 19.16 -13.32 2.10
C THR A 503 19.12 -14.74 2.65
N THR A 504 19.93 -15.06 3.66
CA THR A 504 19.89 -16.37 4.33
C THR A 504 18.55 -16.60 5.03
N GLN A 505 17.99 -15.58 5.70
CA GLN A 505 16.67 -15.67 6.32
C GLN A 505 15.55 -15.85 5.28
N ALA A 506 15.60 -15.10 4.18
CA ALA A 506 14.66 -15.25 3.08
C ALA A 506 14.73 -16.64 2.45
N ALA A 507 15.94 -17.21 2.29
CA ALA A 507 16.13 -18.56 1.79
C ALA A 507 15.60 -19.64 2.77
N ALA A 508 15.73 -19.45 4.08
CA ALA A 508 15.14 -20.34 5.07
C ALA A 508 13.60 -20.32 5.01
N ARG A 509 13.00 -19.12 4.97
CA ARG A 509 11.54 -18.96 4.80
C ARG A 509 11.03 -19.49 3.47
N LEU A 510 11.82 -19.36 2.41
CA LEU A 510 11.50 -19.95 1.11
C LEU A 510 11.30 -21.46 1.25
N ALA A 511 12.18 -22.18 1.96
CA ALA A 511 12.05 -23.62 2.18
C ALA A 511 10.77 -24.00 2.96
N GLU A 512 10.36 -23.17 3.93
CA GLU A 512 9.11 -23.36 4.69
C GLU A 512 7.86 -23.08 3.84
N ALA A 513 7.89 -22.01 3.03
CA ALA A 513 6.82 -21.68 2.10
C ALA A 513 6.66 -22.79 1.04
N GLU A 514 7.76 -23.33 0.53
CA GLU A 514 7.78 -24.48 -0.38
C GLU A 514 7.16 -25.74 0.26
N ALA A 515 7.44 -26.01 1.53
CA ALA A 515 6.83 -27.13 2.26
C ALA A 515 5.32 -26.95 2.39
N ARG A 516 4.85 -25.73 2.71
CA ARG A 516 3.42 -25.40 2.77
C ARG A 516 2.73 -25.50 1.40
N ILE A 517 3.39 -25.11 0.31
CA ILE A 517 2.85 -25.28 -1.05
C ILE A 517 2.68 -26.77 -1.38
N ARG A 518 3.61 -27.64 -0.95
CA ARG A 518 3.48 -29.08 -1.14
C ARG A 518 2.29 -29.66 -0.37
N ASP A 519 2.15 -29.31 0.91
CA ASP A 519 0.99 -29.69 1.74
C ASP A 519 -0.31 -29.15 1.15
N ALA A 520 -0.31 -27.91 0.65
CA ALA A 520 -1.45 -27.33 -0.04
C ALA A 520 -1.83 -28.11 -1.31
N ASP A 521 -0.89 -28.51 -2.16
CA ASP A 521 -1.18 -29.32 -3.36
C ASP A 521 -1.76 -30.70 -3.01
N GLU A 522 -1.30 -31.33 -1.93
CA GLU A 522 -1.88 -32.57 -1.41
C GLU A 522 -3.30 -32.36 -0.89
N ARG A 523 -3.53 -31.31 -0.11
CA ARG A 523 -4.87 -30.94 0.39
C ARG A 523 -5.83 -30.52 -0.73
N ILE A 524 -5.35 -29.88 -1.79
CA ILE A 524 -6.14 -29.58 -2.99
C ILE A 524 -6.68 -30.87 -3.60
N LYS A 525 -5.88 -31.94 -3.69
CA LYS A 525 -6.34 -33.24 -4.19
C LYS A 525 -7.41 -33.83 -3.28
N VAL A 526 -7.20 -33.80 -1.96
CA VAL A 526 -8.20 -34.29 -0.99
C VAL A 526 -9.52 -33.52 -1.11
N VAL A 527 -9.49 -32.18 -1.14
CA VAL A 527 -10.71 -31.37 -1.29
C VAL A 527 -11.42 -31.65 -2.62
N LYS A 528 -10.67 -31.89 -3.71
CA LYS A 528 -11.27 -32.31 -4.99
C LYS A 528 -11.97 -33.67 -4.89
N GLU A 529 -11.36 -34.63 -4.21
CA GLU A 529 -11.97 -35.94 -3.95
C GLU A 529 -13.23 -35.82 -3.09
N GLU A 530 -13.22 -34.94 -2.08
CA GLU A 530 -14.39 -34.68 -1.22
C GLU A 530 -15.53 -33.97 -1.98
N LEU A 531 -15.22 -33.02 -2.86
CA LEU A 531 -16.21 -32.38 -3.73
C LEU A 531 -16.84 -33.40 -4.69
N ASN A 532 -16.02 -34.26 -5.32
CA ASN A 532 -16.52 -35.39 -6.11
C ASN A 532 -17.45 -36.31 -5.29
N GLY A 533 -17.03 -36.66 -4.06
CA GLY A 533 -17.83 -37.44 -3.12
C GLY A 533 -19.17 -36.77 -2.80
N LEU A 534 -19.17 -35.46 -2.51
CA LEU A 534 -20.38 -34.67 -2.29
C LEU A 534 -21.28 -34.63 -3.54
N GLY A 535 -20.72 -34.53 -4.74
CA GLY A 535 -21.48 -34.62 -6.00
C GLY A 535 -22.20 -35.96 -6.13
N ASN A 536 -21.52 -37.06 -5.81
CA ASN A 536 -22.12 -38.39 -5.82
C ASN A 536 -23.19 -38.55 -4.73
N ASP A 537 -22.94 -38.05 -3.51
CA ASP A 537 -23.91 -38.06 -2.41
C ASP A 537 -25.16 -37.24 -2.76
N LEU A 538 -25.00 -36.08 -3.41
CA LEU A 538 -26.09 -35.25 -3.92
C LEU A 538 -26.91 -35.98 -5.00
N GLU A 539 -26.27 -36.65 -5.96
CA GLU A 539 -26.98 -37.42 -6.98
C GLU A 539 -27.72 -38.64 -6.38
N ALA A 540 -27.13 -39.30 -5.38
CA ALA A 540 -27.78 -40.37 -4.63
C ALA A 540 -29.00 -39.86 -3.84
N LEU A 541 -28.86 -38.72 -3.16
CA LEU A 541 -29.97 -38.07 -2.45
C LEU A 541 -31.07 -37.64 -3.41
N ARG A 542 -30.71 -37.01 -4.53
CA ARG A 542 -31.64 -36.64 -5.60
C ARG A 542 -32.43 -37.85 -6.09
N SER A 543 -31.75 -38.95 -6.41
CA SER A 543 -32.39 -40.18 -6.88
C SER A 543 -33.34 -40.76 -5.82
N LYS A 544 -32.96 -40.72 -4.54
CA LYS A 544 -33.78 -41.17 -3.42
C LYS A 544 -35.03 -40.29 -3.24
N LEU A 545 -34.88 -38.96 -3.24
CA LEU A 545 -35.98 -38.02 -3.05
C LEU A 545 -36.93 -38.01 -4.25
N LEU A 546 -36.44 -38.08 -5.49
CA LEU A 546 -37.27 -38.14 -6.69
C LEU A 546 -38.12 -39.42 -6.77
N LYS A 547 -37.57 -40.58 -6.36
CA LYS A 547 -38.34 -41.83 -6.21
C LYS A 547 -39.45 -41.70 -5.17
N LYS A 548 -39.19 -41.00 -4.05
CA LYS A 548 -40.23 -40.74 -3.03
C LYS A 548 -41.31 -39.74 -3.49
N ALA A 549 -41.04 -38.94 -4.53
CA ALA A 549 -41.92 -37.88 -5.01
C ALA A 549 -42.79 -38.25 -6.23
N GLU A 550 -42.89 -39.55 -6.57
CA GLU A 550 -43.36 -40.06 -7.88
C GLU A 550 -44.70 -39.46 -8.40
N ALA A 551 -45.62 -39.02 -7.54
CA ALA A 551 -46.92 -38.47 -7.93
C ALA A 551 -47.04 -36.93 -8.03
N SER A 552 -46.02 -36.13 -7.68
CA SER A 552 -46.11 -34.66 -7.68
C SER A 552 -44.99 -33.99 -8.47
N GLU A 553 -45.33 -33.34 -9.58
CA GLU A 553 -44.38 -32.57 -10.40
C GLU A 553 -43.81 -31.36 -9.64
N ASP A 554 -44.61 -30.70 -8.80
CA ASP A 554 -44.16 -29.60 -7.96
C ASP A 554 -43.09 -30.06 -6.96
N ARG A 555 -43.29 -31.23 -6.33
CA ARG A 555 -42.33 -31.80 -5.37
C ARG A 555 -41.04 -32.22 -6.08
N LYS A 556 -41.13 -32.79 -7.29
CA LYS A 556 -39.96 -33.11 -8.14
C LYS A 556 -39.19 -31.85 -8.55
N ALA A 557 -39.88 -30.76 -8.89
CA ALA A 557 -39.25 -29.48 -9.23
C ALA A 557 -38.52 -28.87 -8.02
N LYS A 558 -39.15 -28.88 -6.83
CA LYS A 558 -38.54 -28.42 -5.57
C LYS A 558 -37.27 -29.23 -5.22
N ILE A 559 -37.33 -30.56 -5.31
CA ILE A 559 -36.18 -31.44 -5.07
C ILE A 559 -35.03 -31.11 -6.03
N LYS A 560 -35.33 -30.96 -7.33
CA LYS A 560 -34.31 -30.56 -8.31
C LYS A 560 -33.67 -29.24 -7.92
N PHE A 561 -34.47 -28.21 -7.60
CA PHE A 561 -33.96 -26.92 -7.18
C PHE A 561 -33.03 -27.02 -5.95
N CYS A 562 -33.47 -27.70 -4.88
CA CYS A 562 -32.67 -27.90 -3.67
C CYS A 562 -31.31 -28.58 -3.95
N ILE A 563 -31.30 -29.58 -4.84
CA ILE A 563 -30.06 -30.26 -5.24
C ILE A 563 -29.14 -29.35 -6.07
N HIS A 564 -29.69 -28.55 -6.99
CA HIS A 564 -28.89 -27.57 -7.75
C HIS A 564 -28.29 -26.51 -6.82
N MET A 565 -29.06 -26.05 -5.84
CA MET A 565 -28.60 -25.07 -4.86
C MET A 565 -27.49 -25.63 -3.97
N ALA A 566 -27.65 -26.85 -3.45
CA ALA A 566 -26.61 -27.51 -2.67
C ALA A 566 -25.32 -27.70 -3.49
N SER A 567 -25.43 -28.06 -4.78
CA SER A 567 -24.27 -28.13 -5.68
C SER A 567 -23.62 -26.77 -5.91
N ALA A 568 -24.40 -25.69 -6.07
CA ALA A 568 -23.87 -24.34 -6.20
C ALA A 568 -23.15 -23.88 -4.92
N ILE A 569 -23.67 -24.23 -3.73
CA ILE A 569 -23.02 -23.95 -2.45
C ILE A 569 -21.65 -24.64 -2.35
N CYS A 570 -21.50 -25.86 -2.89
CA CYS A 570 -20.21 -26.55 -2.96
C CYS A 570 -19.18 -25.80 -3.84
N GLN A 571 -19.63 -25.01 -4.82
CA GLN A 571 -18.78 -24.30 -5.78
C GLN A 571 -18.30 -22.91 -5.29
N VAL A 572 -19.00 -22.28 -4.33
CA VAL A 572 -18.68 -20.91 -3.86
C VAL A 572 -17.78 -20.89 -2.62
N ILE A 573 -17.07 -19.79 -2.35
CA ILE A 573 -16.23 -19.58 -1.17
C ILE A 573 -16.99 -18.71 -0.17
N PRO A 574 -17.44 -19.25 0.97
CA PRO A 574 -18.07 -18.44 2.00
C PRO A 574 -17.05 -17.47 2.61
N VAL A 575 -17.35 -16.17 2.62
CA VAL A 575 -16.52 -15.15 3.28
C VAL A 575 -17.28 -14.46 4.42
N GLY A 576 -16.58 -14.24 5.53
CA GLY A 576 -17.09 -13.48 6.67
C GLY A 576 -17.23 -11.99 6.36
N GLN A 577 -17.94 -11.26 7.22
CA GLN A 577 -18.05 -9.81 7.11
C GLN A 577 -16.75 -9.08 7.54
N PRO A 578 -16.57 -7.77 7.23
CA PRO A 578 -17.42 -6.94 6.37
C PRO A 578 -17.30 -7.36 4.90
N ALA A 579 -18.45 -7.66 4.28
CA ALA A 579 -18.58 -7.99 2.87
C ALA A 579 -18.50 -6.74 1.96
N LEU A 580 -17.65 -5.78 2.32
CA LEU A 580 -17.34 -4.62 1.48
C LEU A 580 -16.57 -5.11 0.25
N GLY A 581 -17.31 -5.51 -0.79
CA GLY A 581 -16.78 -5.93 -2.08
C GLY A 581 -17.01 -7.40 -2.47
N ALA A 582 -17.84 -8.17 -1.75
CA ALA A 582 -18.24 -9.50 -2.25
C ALA A 582 -18.99 -9.32 -3.59
N VAL A 583 -18.46 -9.91 -4.66
CA VAL A 583 -18.86 -9.60 -6.05
C VAL A 583 -20.18 -10.29 -6.46
N GLY A 584 -20.67 -11.27 -5.70
CA GLY A 584 -21.84 -12.05 -6.06
C GLY A 584 -22.84 -12.28 -4.93
N THR A 585 -24.13 -12.32 -5.27
CA THR A 585 -25.17 -12.95 -4.45
C THR A 585 -25.24 -14.43 -4.81
N LEU A 586 -25.53 -15.31 -3.84
CA LEU A 586 -25.70 -16.75 -4.11
C LEU A 586 -26.71 -16.98 -5.24
N ALA A 587 -27.78 -16.18 -5.30
CA ALA A 587 -28.77 -16.19 -6.36
C ALA A 587 -28.17 -15.90 -7.75
N SER A 588 -27.32 -14.88 -7.89
CA SER A 588 -26.67 -14.55 -9.17
C SER A 588 -25.72 -15.63 -9.68
N THR A 589 -25.08 -16.39 -8.78
CA THR A 589 -24.21 -17.52 -9.13
C THR A 589 -25.03 -18.74 -9.56
N VAL A 590 -26.25 -18.86 -9.04
CA VAL A 590 -27.18 -19.98 -9.28
C VAL A 590 -27.98 -19.81 -10.57
N THR A 591 -28.38 -18.59 -10.95
CA THR A 591 -29.19 -18.34 -12.16
C THR A 591 -28.59 -18.93 -13.45
N PRO A 592 -27.29 -18.75 -13.75
CA PRO A 592 -26.67 -19.37 -14.94
C PRO A 592 -26.63 -20.90 -14.88
N LEU A 593 -26.53 -21.48 -13.69
CA LEU A 593 -26.48 -22.93 -13.45
C LEU A 593 -27.88 -23.58 -13.58
N ILE A 594 -28.94 -22.82 -13.30
CA ILE A 594 -30.34 -23.27 -13.45
C ILE A 594 -30.80 -23.14 -14.90
N ASP A 595 -30.47 -22.04 -15.58
CA ASP A 595 -30.93 -21.79 -16.95
C ASP A 595 -30.23 -22.65 -18.02
N GLY A 596 -29.02 -23.17 -17.74
CA GLY A 596 -28.26 -24.03 -18.65
C GLY A 596 -28.64 -25.52 -18.63
N ALA A 597 -29.40 -25.99 -17.63
CA ALA A 597 -29.70 -27.40 -17.46
C ALA A 597 -31.15 -27.71 -17.89
N SER A 598 -31.32 -28.10 -19.15
CA SER A 598 -32.48 -28.86 -19.59
C SER A 598 -32.52 -30.24 -18.90
N GLY A 599 -32.95 -30.26 -17.63
CA GLY A 599 -33.80 -31.31 -17.07
C GLY A 599 -33.22 -32.65 -16.58
N LYS A 600 -31.91 -32.98 -16.58
CA LYS A 600 -31.51 -34.38 -16.25
C LYS A 600 -30.35 -34.68 -15.27
N ALA A 601 -29.33 -33.85 -15.01
CA ALA A 601 -28.21 -34.22 -14.11
C ALA A 601 -27.93 -33.17 -13.02
N VAL A 602 -27.29 -33.54 -11.91
CA VAL A 602 -26.81 -32.60 -10.88
C VAL A 602 -25.63 -31.79 -11.44
N PRO A 603 -25.53 -30.46 -11.19
CA PRO A 603 -24.38 -29.68 -11.62
C PRO A 603 -23.08 -30.23 -11.02
N ASP A 604 -22.01 -30.23 -11.81
CA ASP A 604 -20.69 -30.65 -11.35
C ASP A 604 -20.15 -29.68 -10.28
N THR A 605 -20.02 -30.19 -9.05
CA THR A 605 -19.52 -29.45 -7.88
C THR A 605 -18.06 -28.98 -8.03
N LEU A 606 -17.34 -29.48 -9.06
CA LEU A 606 -15.97 -29.09 -9.38
C LEU A 606 -15.84 -28.10 -10.56
N SER A 607 -16.89 -27.79 -11.31
CA SER A 607 -16.72 -27.07 -12.59
C SER A 607 -15.97 -25.72 -12.47
N GLU A 608 -16.43 -24.79 -11.62
CA GLU A 608 -15.75 -23.50 -11.42
C GLU A 608 -14.68 -23.55 -10.31
N MET A 609 -14.97 -24.21 -9.19
CA MET A 609 -14.01 -24.37 -8.09
C MET A 609 -12.77 -25.19 -8.51
N GLY A 610 -12.98 -26.22 -9.33
CA GLY A 610 -11.91 -27.04 -9.89
C GLY A 610 -10.95 -26.23 -10.76
N LYS A 611 -11.43 -25.25 -11.54
CA LYS A 611 -10.55 -24.32 -12.27
C LYS A 611 -9.68 -23.49 -11.33
N VAL A 612 -10.24 -23.00 -10.23
CA VAL A 612 -9.48 -22.24 -9.22
C VAL A 612 -8.43 -23.14 -8.55
N LEU A 613 -8.81 -24.36 -8.18
CA LEU A 613 -7.91 -25.36 -7.60
C LEU A 613 -6.84 -25.83 -8.60
N ASP A 614 -7.14 -25.89 -9.90
CA ASP A 614 -6.19 -26.18 -10.98
C ASP A 614 -5.19 -25.04 -11.16
N LYS A 615 -5.64 -23.79 -11.15
CA LYS A 615 -4.77 -22.61 -11.16
C LYS A 615 -3.85 -22.60 -9.94
N ALA A 616 -4.38 -22.94 -8.76
CA ALA A 616 -3.61 -23.04 -7.52
C ALA A 616 -2.56 -24.15 -7.58
N SER A 617 -2.91 -25.33 -8.11
CA SER A 617 -1.95 -26.42 -8.36
C SER A 617 -0.92 -26.03 -9.43
N ALA A 618 -1.30 -25.33 -10.49
CA ALA A 618 -0.39 -24.83 -11.51
C ALA A 618 0.61 -23.81 -10.95
N ALA A 619 0.15 -22.86 -10.13
CA ALA A 619 1.00 -21.92 -9.41
C ALA A 619 1.99 -22.65 -8.49
N SER A 620 1.53 -23.69 -7.78
CA SER A 620 2.36 -24.55 -6.94
C SER A 620 3.43 -25.29 -7.74
N LYS A 621 3.12 -25.72 -8.98
CA LYS A 621 4.09 -26.35 -9.89
C LYS A 621 5.12 -25.34 -10.41
N GLU A 622 4.71 -24.12 -10.75
CA GLU A 622 5.64 -23.06 -11.16
C GLU A 622 6.60 -22.69 -10.02
N ALA A 623 6.11 -22.62 -8.77
CA ALA A 623 6.96 -22.48 -7.58
C ALA A 623 7.98 -23.61 -7.44
N ARG A 624 7.58 -24.85 -7.71
CA ARG A 624 8.51 -25.99 -7.67
C ARG A 624 9.55 -25.94 -8.80
N LYS A 625 9.16 -25.56 -10.02
CA LYS A 625 10.12 -25.36 -11.12
C LYS A 625 11.14 -24.27 -10.80
N ALA A 626 10.67 -23.18 -10.18
CA ALA A 626 11.50 -22.09 -9.71
C ALA A 626 12.56 -22.61 -8.71
N LYS A 627 12.17 -23.44 -7.75
CA LYS A 627 13.08 -24.12 -6.83
C LYS A 627 14.11 -24.99 -7.55
N GLU A 628 13.68 -25.89 -8.42
CA GLU A 628 14.57 -26.83 -9.12
C GLU A 628 15.63 -26.09 -9.97
N ALA A 629 15.24 -24.97 -10.60
CA ALA A 629 16.16 -24.09 -11.32
C ALA A 629 17.18 -23.42 -10.37
N ALA A 630 16.73 -22.95 -9.21
CA ALA A 630 17.59 -22.34 -8.21
C ALA A 630 18.59 -23.31 -7.57
N GLU A 631 18.17 -24.53 -7.22
CA GLU A 631 19.04 -25.56 -6.60
C GLU A 631 20.13 -26.05 -7.56
N LYS A 632 19.85 -26.08 -8.86
CA LYS A 632 20.83 -26.48 -9.89
C LYS A 632 21.97 -25.47 -10.01
N GLU A 633 21.66 -24.19 -9.87
CA GLU A 633 22.59 -23.06 -9.99
C GLU A 633 23.34 -22.76 -8.67
N ALA A 634 22.80 -23.19 -7.53
CA ALA A 634 23.42 -23.01 -6.21
C ALA A 634 24.66 -23.90 -5.96
N LYS A 635 24.91 -24.93 -6.77
CA LYS A 635 26.00 -25.90 -6.56
C LYS A 635 27.42 -25.39 -6.87
N ASP A 636 27.57 -24.27 -7.60
CA ASP A 636 28.86 -23.64 -7.90
C ASP A 636 29.13 -22.43 -6.97
N LEU A 637 29.55 -22.71 -5.73
CA LEU A 637 29.84 -21.71 -4.69
C LEU A 637 31.35 -21.46 -4.56
N THR A 638 31.93 -20.72 -5.51
CA THR A 638 33.20 -20.00 -5.31
C THR A 638 32.94 -18.49 -5.32
N ALA A 639 33.51 -17.79 -4.34
CA ALA A 639 33.02 -16.51 -3.81
C ALA A 639 33.58 -15.24 -4.50
N ASP A 640 33.25 -15.01 -5.78
CA ASP A 640 33.62 -13.77 -6.49
C ASP A 640 32.40 -12.94 -6.95
N GLN A 641 32.58 -11.60 -7.10
CA GLN A 641 31.54 -10.63 -7.53
C GLN A 641 30.76 -11.05 -8.79
N LYS A 642 31.41 -11.74 -9.72
CA LYS A 642 30.78 -12.25 -10.96
C LYS A 642 29.76 -13.37 -10.68
N ALA A 643 30.04 -14.22 -9.68
CA ALA A 643 29.14 -15.29 -9.24
C ALA A 643 27.94 -14.73 -8.46
N ALA A 644 28.12 -13.67 -7.66
CA ALA A 644 27.02 -12.97 -7.00
C ALA A 644 26.07 -12.30 -8.00
N LYS A 645 26.62 -11.69 -9.06
CA LYS A 645 25.86 -11.06 -10.15
C LYS A 645 25.04 -12.07 -10.96
N ALA A 646 25.66 -13.18 -11.36
CA ALA A 646 24.96 -14.26 -12.04
C ALA A 646 23.83 -14.83 -11.16
N LYS A 647 24.09 -15.05 -9.86
CA LYS A 647 23.06 -15.54 -8.92
C LYS A 647 21.87 -14.60 -8.81
N ALA A 648 22.09 -13.30 -8.62
CA ALA A 648 21.00 -12.32 -8.49
C ALA A 648 20.08 -12.29 -9.73
N ALA A 649 20.66 -12.33 -10.92
CA ALA A 649 19.94 -12.38 -12.19
C ALA A 649 19.18 -13.71 -12.36
N THR A 650 19.79 -14.83 -11.96
CA THR A 650 19.13 -16.14 -11.97
C THR A 650 17.93 -16.17 -11.03
N TRP A 651 18.05 -15.69 -9.79
CA TRP A 651 16.92 -15.62 -8.85
C TRP A 651 15.80 -14.70 -9.34
N ALA A 652 16.14 -13.60 -10.05
CA ALA A 652 15.16 -12.72 -10.69
C ALA A 652 14.33 -13.44 -11.76
N GLN A 653 14.98 -14.27 -12.57
CA GLN A 653 14.33 -15.05 -13.61
C GLN A 653 13.48 -16.19 -13.02
N VAL A 654 13.99 -16.83 -11.98
CA VAL A 654 13.32 -17.90 -11.24
C VAL A 654 11.98 -17.43 -10.65
N GLY A 655 11.90 -16.21 -10.11
CA GLY A 655 10.67 -15.68 -9.51
C GLY A 655 9.64 -15.09 -10.48
N ALA A 656 10.00 -14.87 -11.76
CA ALA A 656 9.20 -14.06 -12.69
C ALA A 656 7.81 -14.66 -13.03
N GLY A 657 7.68 -15.99 -12.99
CA GLY A 657 6.41 -16.68 -13.27
C GLY A 657 5.39 -16.67 -12.13
N LEU A 658 5.82 -16.30 -10.91
CA LEU A 658 4.99 -16.43 -9.71
C LEU A 658 3.95 -15.33 -9.58
N GLY A 659 4.31 -14.08 -9.89
CA GLY A 659 3.38 -12.94 -9.85
C GLY A 659 2.10 -13.19 -10.67
N PRO A 660 2.20 -13.53 -11.98
CA PRO A 660 1.04 -13.88 -12.79
C PRO A 660 0.23 -15.05 -12.24
N ALA A 661 0.90 -16.09 -11.73
CA ALA A 661 0.23 -17.26 -11.16
C ALA A 661 -0.58 -16.91 -9.89
N ILE A 662 -0.03 -16.07 -9.02
CA ILE A 662 -0.72 -15.53 -7.83
C ILE A 662 -1.96 -14.72 -8.24
N THR A 663 -1.80 -13.80 -9.19
CA THR A 663 -2.91 -12.95 -9.69
C THR A 663 -4.05 -13.80 -10.26
N GLU A 664 -3.74 -14.84 -11.02
CA GLU A 664 -4.74 -15.72 -11.61
C GLU A 664 -5.51 -16.55 -10.58
N VAL A 665 -4.84 -17.00 -9.52
CA VAL A 665 -5.49 -17.66 -8.38
C VAL A 665 -6.38 -16.68 -7.62
N ALA A 666 -5.89 -15.47 -7.36
CA ALA A 666 -6.62 -14.43 -6.64
C ALA A 666 -7.91 -14.01 -7.38
N LYS A 667 -7.84 -13.80 -8.70
CA LYS A 667 -9.02 -13.51 -9.55
C LYS A 667 -10.04 -14.64 -9.51
N GLY A 668 -9.57 -15.89 -9.56
CA GLY A 668 -10.45 -17.06 -9.45
C GLY A 668 -11.17 -17.12 -8.11
N ILE A 669 -10.47 -16.83 -7.02
CA ILE A 669 -11.06 -16.78 -5.68
C ILE A 669 -12.10 -15.67 -5.59
N GLN A 670 -11.77 -14.45 -6.02
CA GLN A 670 -12.68 -13.30 -6.01
C GLN A 670 -14.01 -13.59 -6.71
N SER A 671 -13.98 -14.26 -7.87
CA SER A 671 -15.19 -14.59 -8.64
C SER A 671 -16.15 -15.56 -7.95
N LEU A 672 -15.69 -16.29 -6.92
CA LEU A 672 -16.47 -17.30 -6.22
C LEU A 672 -16.83 -16.91 -4.79
N GLN A 673 -16.43 -15.72 -4.31
CA GLN A 673 -16.72 -15.27 -2.95
C GLN A 673 -18.20 -14.91 -2.77
N VAL A 674 -18.83 -15.46 -1.74
CA VAL A 674 -20.23 -15.21 -1.37
C VAL A 674 -20.32 -14.99 0.15
N PRO A 675 -21.17 -14.08 0.65
CA PRO A 675 -21.35 -13.89 2.09
C PRO A 675 -21.70 -15.19 2.82
N GLN A 676 -20.97 -15.52 3.89
CA GLN A 676 -21.17 -16.75 4.66
C GLN A 676 -22.59 -16.86 5.23
N ALA A 677 -23.21 -15.75 5.61
CA ALA A 677 -24.59 -15.72 6.10
C ALA A 677 -25.61 -16.22 5.05
N ALA A 678 -25.39 -15.89 3.77
CA ALA A 678 -26.26 -16.35 2.69
C ALA A 678 -26.11 -17.85 2.44
N VAL A 679 -24.88 -18.38 2.56
CA VAL A 679 -24.60 -19.81 2.45
C VAL A 679 -25.26 -20.59 3.59
N GLU A 680 -25.08 -20.14 4.83
CA GLU A 680 -25.57 -20.85 6.02
C GLU A 680 -27.10 -20.92 6.05
N ALA A 681 -27.79 -19.83 5.71
CA ALA A 681 -29.24 -19.84 5.70
C ALA A 681 -29.84 -20.76 4.66
N GLU A 682 -29.20 -20.88 3.50
CA GLU A 682 -29.65 -21.81 2.48
C GLU A 682 -29.41 -23.28 2.90
N LEU A 683 -28.31 -23.56 3.60
CA LEU A 683 -28.08 -24.89 4.20
C LEU A 683 -29.13 -25.23 5.26
N GLN A 684 -29.51 -24.28 6.12
CA GLN A 684 -30.58 -24.48 7.10
C GLN A 684 -31.96 -24.67 6.45
N ARG A 685 -32.22 -23.97 5.34
CA ARG A 685 -33.42 -24.19 4.52
C ARG A 685 -33.49 -25.61 3.96
N LEU A 686 -32.36 -26.16 3.52
CA LEU A 686 -32.30 -27.55 3.05
C LEU A 686 -32.56 -28.55 4.18
N GLU A 687 -32.02 -28.32 5.38
CA GLU A 687 -32.27 -29.15 6.57
C GLU A 687 -33.75 -29.18 6.96
N ALA A 688 -34.44 -28.05 6.86
CA ALA A 688 -35.87 -27.95 7.12
C ALA A 688 -36.74 -28.69 6.08
N ASP A 689 -36.26 -28.84 4.86
CA ASP A 689 -37.04 -29.50 3.78
C ASP A 689 -37.15 -31.01 3.98
N SER A 690 -36.13 -31.68 4.54
CA SER A 690 -36.21 -33.11 4.89
C SER A 690 -35.08 -33.58 5.82
N PRO A 691 -35.32 -34.58 6.70
CA PRO A 691 -34.30 -35.14 7.59
C PRO A 691 -33.14 -35.81 6.83
N GLU A 692 -33.34 -36.21 5.57
CA GLU A 692 -32.28 -36.75 4.73
C GLU A 692 -31.18 -35.73 4.38
N TRP A 693 -31.43 -34.42 4.53
CA TRP A 693 -30.45 -33.37 4.28
C TRP A 693 -29.44 -33.18 5.40
N ALA A 694 -29.81 -33.46 6.67
CA ALA A 694 -29.00 -33.13 7.85
C ALA A 694 -27.56 -33.67 7.81
N SER A 695 -27.38 -34.89 7.31
CA SER A 695 -26.04 -35.48 7.16
C SER A 695 -25.22 -34.80 6.04
N LEU A 696 -25.89 -34.40 4.96
CA LEU A 696 -25.25 -33.85 3.77
C LEU A 696 -24.88 -32.38 3.96
N THR A 697 -25.75 -31.58 4.57
CA THR A 697 -25.49 -30.18 4.91
C THR A 697 -24.33 -30.07 5.92
N LYS A 698 -24.25 -30.97 6.91
CA LYS A 698 -23.08 -31.06 7.81
C LYS A 698 -21.78 -31.31 7.04
N LYS A 699 -21.77 -32.26 6.09
CA LYS A 699 -20.61 -32.50 5.21
C LYS A 699 -20.28 -31.28 4.33
N ILE A 700 -21.28 -30.60 3.76
CA ILE A 700 -21.08 -29.39 2.94
C ILE A 700 -20.42 -28.29 3.78
N ARG A 701 -20.87 -28.05 5.02
CA ARG A 701 -20.23 -27.10 5.95
C ARG A 701 -18.76 -27.47 6.18
N GLU A 702 -18.47 -28.72 6.52
CA GLU A 702 -17.10 -29.19 6.76
C GLU A 702 -16.16 -29.05 5.55
N VAL A 703 -16.67 -29.29 4.33
CA VAL A 703 -15.89 -29.12 3.10
C VAL A 703 -15.70 -27.63 2.78
N ASN A 704 -16.72 -26.79 2.98
CA ASN A 704 -16.62 -25.35 2.78
C ASN A 704 -15.63 -24.69 3.75
N ASP A 705 -15.62 -25.09 5.03
CA ASP A 705 -14.65 -24.63 6.01
C ASP A 705 -13.21 -25.00 5.60
N ARG A 706 -13.01 -26.27 5.18
CA ARG A 706 -11.70 -26.75 4.72
C ARG A 706 -11.24 -26.07 3.43
N LYS A 707 -12.15 -25.83 2.49
CA LYS A 707 -11.90 -25.12 1.24
C LYS A 707 -11.41 -23.70 1.50
N THR A 708 -12.09 -22.99 2.39
CA THR A 708 -11.73 -21.62 2.80
C THR A 708 -10.35 -21.59 3.46
N GLY A 709 -10.11 -22.51 4.41
CA GLY A 709 -8.80 -22.63 5.06
C GLY A 709 -7.66 -23.01 4.10
N LEU A 710 -7.93 -23.93 3.16
CA LEU A 710 -6.98 -24.35 2.15
C LEU A 710 -6.61 -23.22 1.19
N LEU A 711 -7.59 -22.52 0.62
CA LEU A 711 -7.34 -21.42 -0.31
C LEU A 711 -6.56 -20.29 0.36
N THR A 712 -6.89 -19.98 1.61
CA THR A 712 -6.12 -19.03 2.44
C THR A 712 -4.67 -19.50 2.62
N THR A 713 -4.47 -20.77 2.97
CA THR A 713 -3.12 -21.34 3.14
C THR A 713 -2.31 -21.29 1.84
N THR A 714 -2.91 -21.64 0.71
CA THR A 714 -2.26 -21.63 -0.61
C THR A 714 -1.89 -20.21 -1.02
N ILE A 715 -2.80 -19.24 -0.83
CA ILE A 715 -2.56 -17.81 -1.05
C ILE A 715 -1.35 -17.36 -0.23
N ASN A 716 -1.34 -17.61 1.08
CA ASN A 716 -0.30 -17.15 1.99
C ASN A 716 1.05 -17.79 1.63
N ALA A 717 1.07 -19.07 1.29
CA ALA A 717 2.28 -19.78 0.91
C ALA A 717 2.86 -19.29 -0.45
N LEU A 718 2.00 -19.05 -1.45
CA LEU A 718 2.42 -18.49 -2.74
C LEU A 718 2.94 -17.05 -2.58
N GLN A 719 2.30 -16.25 -1.74
CA GLN A 719 2.74 -14.89 -1.44
C GLN A 719 4.12 -14.89 -0.77
N GLU A 720 4.29 -15.66 0.30
CA GLU A 720 5.54 -15.73 1.04
C GLU A 720 6.68 -16.23 0.15
N LEU A 721 6.39 -17.18 -0.73
CA LEU A 721 7.34 -17.66 -1.73
C LEU A 721 7.73 -16.56 -2.74
N GLY A 722 6.75 -15.82 -3.29
CA GLY A 722 6.99 -14.68 -4.18
C GLY A 722 7.82 -13.58 -3.51
N GLU A 723 7.50 -13.23 -2.27
CA GLU A 723 8.25 -12.28 -1.44
C GLU A 723 9.70 -12.74 -1.20
N CYS A 724 9.91 -14.03 -0.89
CA CYS A 724 11.24 -14.58 -0.68
C CYS A 724 12.10 -14.52 -1.94
N TYR A 725 11.56 -14.90 -3.11
CA TYR A 725 12.28 -14.79 -4.38
C TYR A 725 12.63 -13.35 -4.75
N ALA A 726 11.68 -12.43 -4.60
CA ALA A 726 11.93 -11.00 -4.83
C ALA A 726 13.01 -10.48 -3.89
N ARG A 727 12.97 -10.87 -2.61
CA ARG A 727 13.95 -10.46 -1.58
C ARG A 727 15.35 -11.00 -1.85
N ILE A 728 15.48 -12.28 -2.19
CA ILE A 728 16.78 -12.91 -2.55
C ILE A 728 17.36 -12.23 -3.80
N SER A 729 16.55 -12.01 -4.82
CA SER A 729 16.99 -11.37 -6.07
C SER A 729 17.44 -9.92 -5.84
N ALA A 730 16.62 -9.12 -5.14
CA ALA A 730 16.94 -7.74 -4.83
C ALA A 730 18.21 -7.62 -3.97
N ASN A 731 18.35 -8.46 -2.95
CA ASN A 731 19.54 -8.46 -2.09
C ASN A 731 20.80 -8.86 -2.87
N GLY A 732 20.72 -9.86 -3.75
CA GLY A 732 21.84 -10.25 -4.59
C GLY A 732 22.31 -9.11 -5.50
N ALA A 733 21.37 -8.39 -6.12
CA ALA A 733 21.70 -7.24 -6.96
C ALA A 733 22.27 -6.08 -6.14
N ALA A 734 21.78 -5.88 -4.91
CA ALA A 734 22.29 -4.88 -3.97
C ALA A 734 23.74 -5.12 -3.59
N VAL A 735 24.04 -6.35 -3.19
CA VAL A 735 25.39 -6.75 -2.81
C VAL A 735 26.37 -6.51 -3.95
N VAL A 736 25.98 -6.79 -5.19
CA VAL A 736 26.83 -6.57 -6.37
C VAL A 736 27.09 -5.08 -6.61
N SER A 737 26.04 -4.25 -6.59
CA SER A 737 26.17 -2.79 -6.79
C SER A 737 27.04 -2.16 -5.71
N MET A 738 26.73 -2.44 -4.44
CA MET A 738 27.46 -1.91 -3.30
C MET A 738 28.92 -2.37 -3.28
N SER A 739 29.18 -3.63 -3.64
CA SER A 739 30.55 -4.15 -3.71
C SER A 739 31.37 -3.52 -4.85
N GLN A 740 30.73 -3.14 -5.97
CA GLN A 740 31.39 -2.39 -7.04
C GLN A 740 31.72 -0.97 -6.60
N ASP A 741 30.81 -0.32 -5.86
CA ASP A 741 31.02 1.03 -5.32
C ASP A 741 32.10 1.06 -4.23
N MET A 742 32.17 0.05 -3.36
CA MET A 742 33.28 -0.12 -2.41
C MET A 742 34.65 -0.17 -3.08
N GLY A 743 34.72 -0.64 -4.33
CA GLY A 743 35.96 -0.70 -5.12
C GLY A 743 36.34 0.62 -5.82
N LYS A 744 35.43 1.60 -5.89
CA LYS A 744 35.68 2.89 -6.53
C LYS A 744 36.24 3.88 -5.50
N THR A 745 37.36 4.54 -5.81
CA THR A 745 38.03 5.52 -4.91
C THR A 745 37.32 6.88 -4.86
N VAL A 746 36.09 7.00 -5.38
CA VAL A 746 35.33 8.25 -5.51
C VAL A 746 34.21 8.25 -4.47
N GLY A 747 34.18 9.25 -3.59
CA GLY A 747 33.25 9.36 -2.46
C GLY A 747 31.78 9.63 -2.82
N LYS A 748 31.27 9.11 -3.95
CA LYS A 748 29.86 9.25 -4.35
C LYS A 748 29.26 7.87 -4.61
N VAL A 749 28.30 7.48 -3.77
CA VAL A 749 27.49 6.26 -3.94
C VAL A 749 26.65 6.40 -5.22
N ASP A 750 26.62 5.34 -6.03
CA ASP A 750 25.88 5.28 -7.29
C ASP A 750 24.35 5.24 -7.05
N ASP A 751 23.56 5.67 -8.05
CA ASP A 751 22.10 5.76 -7.93
C ASP A 751 21.41 4.39 -7.70
N HIS A 752 21.97 3.29 -8.21
CA HIS A 752 21.53 1.93 -7.92
C HIS A 752 21.83 1.53 -6.48
N SER A 753 23.04 1.78 -5.97
CA SER A 753 23.39 1.52 -4.55
C SER A 753 22.48 2.31 -3.59
N LEU A 754 22.14 3.55 -3.93
CA LEU A 754 21.18 4.36 -3.16
C LEU A 754 19.75 3.80 -3.18
N SER A 755 19.30 3.30 -4.33
CA SER A 755 17.99 2.65 -4.41
C SER A 755 17.87 1.48 -3.43
N PHE A 756 18.95 0.75 -3.18
CA PHE A 756 18.98 -0.37 -2.24
C PHE A 756 19.05 0.06 -0.78
N ILE A 757 19.82 1.11 -0.48
CA ILE A 757 19.84 1.69 0.87
C ILE A 757 18.44 2.22 1.22
N ARG A 758 17.72 2.83 0.26
CA ARG A 758 16.32 3.21 0.42
C ARG A 758 15.41 2.00 0.66
N GLN A 759 15.64 0.87 -0.01
CA GLN A 759 14.92 -0.37 0.29
C GLN A 759 15.21 -0.89 1.71
N MET A 760 16.45 -0.79 2.21
CA MET A 760 16.81 -1.15 3.59
C MET A 760 16.10 -0.25 4.62
N ASP A 761 16.08 1.06 4.39
CA ASP A 761 15.30 2.03 5.18
C ASP A 761 13.83 1.61 5.23
N GLN A 762 13.23 1.41 4.05
CA GLN A 762 11.83 1.06 3.93
C GLN A 762 11.46 -0.29 4.58
N ARG A 763 12.32 -1.31 4.50
CA ARG A 763 12.12 -2.60 5.19
C ARG A 763 12.14 -2.43 6.70
N SER A 764 13.08 -1.63 7.21
CA SER A 764 13.20 -1.37 8.64
C SER A 764 11.97 -0.61 9.17
N ARG A 765 11.44 0.35 8.39
CA ARG A 765 10.14 0.98 8.67
C ARG A 765 9.02 -0.05 8.72
N MET A 766 9.00 -0.98 7.77
CA MET A 766 7.96 -2.00 7.72
C MET A 766 7.99 -3.00 8.87
N THR A 767 9.18 -3.36 9.34
CA THR A 767 9.34 -4.16 10.56
C THR A 767 8.72 -3.44 11.76
N LEU A 768 9.02 -2.15 11.96
CA LEU A 768 8.41 -1.36 13.04
C LEU A 768 6.89 -1.34 12.94
N THR A 769 6.38 -1.02 11.75
CA THR A 769 4.95 -1.00 11.49
C THR A 769 4.28 -2.35 11.77
N ARG A 770 4.93 -3.47 11.45
CA ARG A 770 4.41 -4.82 11.73
C ARG A 770 4.27 -5.07 13.23
N TYR A 771 5.26 -4.69 14.04
CA TYR A 771 5.18 -4.93 15.48
C TYR A 771 4.23 -3.96 16.19
N VAL A 772 4.10 -2.71 15.71
CA VAL A 772 3.01 -1.83 16.14
C VAL A 772 1.66 -2.46 15.79
N TYR A 773 1.49 -2.95 14.56
CA TYR A 773 0.27 -3.64 14.12
C TYR A 773 -0.08 -4.84 15.01
N LEU A 774 0.88 -5.71 15.30
CA LEU A 774 0.65 -6.87 16.15
C LEU A 774 0.24 -6.43 17.57
N MET A 775 0.89 -5.42 18.13
CA MET A 775 0.55 -4.87 19.45
C MET A 775 -0.86 -4.26 19.45
N VAL A 776 -1.21 -3.48 18.43
CA VAL A 776 -2.56 -2.91 18.25
C VAL A 776 -3.59 -4.02 18.16
N LYS A 777 -3.37 -5.04 17.32
CA LYS A 777 -4.28 -6.17 17.19
C LYS A 777 -4.41 -6.95 18.50
N ALA A 778 -3.31 -7.22 19.20
CA ALA A 778 -3.36 -7.90 20.49
C ALA A 778 -4.14 -7.08 21.55
N TYR A 779 -3.97 -5.75 21.55
CA TYR A 779 -4.73 -4.85 22.43
C TYR A 779 -6.21 -4.90 22.09
N GLN A 780 -6.52 -4.72 20.82
CA GLN A 780 -7.86 -4.74 20.27
C GLN A 780 -8.59 -6.04 20.60
N THR A 781 -7.99 -7.20 20.35
CA THR A 781 -8.66 -8.48 20.61
C THR A 781 -8.72 -8.85 22.09
N THR A 782 -7.95 -8.16 22.93
CA THR A 782 -8.02 -8.26 24.41
C THR A 782 -9.12 -7.36 24.98
N VAL A 783 -9.20 -6.09 24.56
CA VAL A 783 -10.06 -5.06 25.16
C VAL A 783 -11.36 -4.82 24.37
N LEU A 784 -11.42 -5.25 23.11
CA LEU A 784 -12.46 -4.95 22.13
C LEU A 784 -12.73 -3.45 21.91
N GLU A 785 -11.68 -2.63 22.02
CA GLU A 785 -11.70 -1.20 21.67
C GLU A 785 -10.62 -0.84 20.66
N PRO A 786 -10.86 0.14 19.78
CA PRO A 786 -9.82 0.71 18.95
C PRO A 786 -8.80 1.47 19.81
N ILE A 787 -7.55 1.47 19.35
CA ILE A 787 -6.49 2.28 19.95
C ILE A 787 -5.80 3.07 18.84
N GLU A 788 -5.71 4.38 19.04
CA GLU A 788 -4.93 5.27 18.20
C GLU A 788 -3.53 5.35 18.78
N LEU A 789 -2.55 4.91 18.01
CA LEU A 789 -1.13 4.98 18.32
C LEU A 789 -0.42 5.84 17.27
N GLU A 790 0.78 6.30 17.60
CA GLU A 790 1.64 6.95 16.61
C GLU A 790 2.21 5.88 15.68
N TRP A 791 1.70 5.86 14.44
CA TRP A 791 2.17 4.99 13.37
C TRP A 791 3.20 5.69 12.48
N LYS A 792 3.24 7.03 12.48
CA LYS A 792 4.00 7.82 11.52
C LYS A 792 5.47 7.86 11.90
N THR A 793 6.31 7.59 10.91
CA THR A 793 7.76 7.69 11.00
C THR A 793 8.27 9.10 10.71
N SER A 794 7.44 10.12 10.53
CA SER A 794 7.88 11.48 10.15
C SER A 794 8.69 12.15 11.27
N GLU A 795 8.18 12.19 12.50
CA GLU A 795 8.93 12.73 13.65
C GLU A 795 10.23 11.95 13.89
N LEU A 796 10.18 10.63 13.71
CA LEU A 796 11.36 9.77 13.74
C LEU A 796 12.35 10.17 12.63
N THR A 797 11.87 10.42 11.41
CA THR A 797 12.69 10.76 10.25
C THR A 797 13.37 12.10 10.48
N ASP A 798 12.66 13.10 11.00
CA ASP A 798 13.22 14.41 11.36
C ASP A 798 14.28 14.27 12.46
N LYS A 799 14.02 13.48 13.50
CA LYS A 799 15.00 13.19 14.57
C LYS A 799 16.23 12.46 14.03
N ILE A 800 16.05 11.46 13.16
CA ILE A 800 17.16 10.75 12.50
C ILE A 800 17.96 11.72 11.64
N LEU A 801 17.32 12.58 10.84
CA LEU A 801 18.00 13.57 10.00
C LEU A 801 18.83 14.55 10.84
N ASN A 802 18.30 14.98 11.98
CA ASN A 802 19.02 15.84 12.94
C ASN A 802 20.26 15.13 13.54
N LEU A 803 20.12 13.85 13.94
CA LEU A 803 21.23 13.06 14.48
C LEU A 803 22.31 12.76 13.45
N VAL A 804 21.90 12.60 12.18
CA VAL A 804 22.77 12.18 11.08
C VAL A 804 23.43 13.38 10.37
N GLY A 805 23.06 14.61 10.72
CA GLY A 805 23.56 15.85 10.12
C GLY A 805 25.09 15.99 10.16
N PRO A 806 25.67 16.84 9.28
CA PRO A 806 27.11 16.98 9.08
C PRO A 806 27.90 17.42 10.33
N GLU A 807 27.26 18.05 11.31
CA GLU A 807 27.90 18.48 12.56
C GLU A 807 28.03 17.36 13.62
N GLY A 808 27.33 16.23 13.45
CA GLY A 808 27.13 15.23 14.49
C GLY A 808 28.18 14.13 14.61
N GLY A 809 29.19 14.06 13.73
CA GLY A 809 30.31 13.11 13.84
C GLY A 809 29.88 11.67 14.11
N PHE A 810 29.04 11.09 13.24
CA PHE A 810 28.56 9.72 13.41
C PHE A 810 29.67 8.72 13.06
N ASP A 811 30.11 7.92 14.03
CA ASP A 811 30.90 6.71 13.81
C ASP A 811 30.05 5.45 14.09
N ALA A 812 30.44 4.30 13.51
CA ALA A 812 29.74 3.03 13.73
C ALA A 812 29.71 2.59 15.22
N ALA A 813 30.59 3.14 16.06
CA ALA A 813 30.62 2.87 17.50
C ALA A 813 29.55 3.67 18.29
N SER A 814 29.07 4.78 17.72
CA SER A 814 28.01 5.66 18.28
C SER A 814 26.59 5.21 17.93
N LEU A 815 26.44 4.22 17.04
CA LEU A 815 25.16 3.73 16.53
C LEU A 815 24.20 3.30 17.65
N ASP A 816 24.71 2.59 18.67
CA ASP A 816 23.89 2.14 19.80
C ASP A 816 23.50 3.33 20.72
N ALA A 817 24.35 4.34 20.86
CA ALA A 817 24.04 5.54 21.63
C ALA A 817 22.95 6.39 20.96
N HIS A 818 23.04 6.58 19.63
CA HIS A 818 22.03 7.29 18.86
C HIS A 818 20.70 6.53 18.76
N THR A 819 20.73 5.20 18.70
CA THR A 819 19.52 4.37 18.77
C THR A 819 18.75 4.62 20.07
N LYS A 820 19.45 4.74 21.21
CA LYS A 820 18.82 5.05 22.51
C LYS A 820 18.14 6.43 22.55
N VAL A 821 18.61 7.40 21.78
CA VAL A 821 17.97 8.74 21.69
C VAL A 821 16.62 8.66 20.96
N LEU A 822 16.43 7.67 20.08
CA LEU A 822 15.21 7.50 19.30
C LEU A 822 14.14 6.66 20.01
N LEU A 823 14.52 5.81 20.98
CA LEU A 823 13.58 4.95 21.73
C LEU A 823 12.36 5.69 22.32
N PRO A 824 12.48 6.89 22.92
CA PRO A 824 11.35 7.58 23.54
C PRO A 824 10.17 7.85 22.58
N VAL A 825 10.42 7.97 21.28
CA VAL A 825 9.35 8.17 20.26
C VAL A 825 8.37 7.00 20.27
N TYR A 826 8.89 5.77 20.44
CA TYR A 826 8.08 4.55 20.44
C TYR A 826 7.66 4.10 21.84
N GLU A 827 8.34 4.54 22.89
CA GLU A 827 7.88 4.35 24.27
C GLU A 827 6.55 5.07 24.54
N GLU A 828 6.24 6.16 23.84
CA GLU A 828 4.94 6.82 24.00
C GLU A 828 3.75 5.97 23.51
N ASN A 829 3.96 5.08 22.53
CA ASN A 829 2.96 4.09 22.15
C ASN A 829 2.69 3.12 23.30
N LEU A 830 3.73 2.66 23.99
CA LEU A 830 3.60 1.81 25.19
C LEU A 830 2.89 2.54 26.32
N ASN A 831 3.22 3.81 26.56
CA ASN A 831 2.55 4.64 27.56
C ASN A 831 1.08 4.82 27.23
N THR A 832 0.74 5.00 25.95
CA THR A 832 -0.65 5.12 25.49
C THR A 832 -1.42 3.82 25.71
N VAL A 833 -0.87 2.67 25.31
CA VAL A 833 -1.45 1.35 25.63
C VAL A 833 -1.67 1.21 27.14
N ARG A 834 -0.69 1.57 27.97
CA ARG A 834 -0.79 1.48 29.43
C ARG A 834 -1.90 2.36 30.00
N ARG A 835 -1.96 3.64 29.61
CA ARG A 835 -3.01 4.58 30.04
C ARG A 835 -4.40 4.09 29.61
N LYS A 836 -4.52 3.58 28.38
CA LYS A 836 -5.76 3.04 27.83
C LYS A 836 -6.21 1.77 28.53
N LEU A 837 -5.32 0.82 28.80
CA LEU A 837 -5.62 -0.38 29.60
C LEU A 837 -6.15 -0.01 30.99
N LEU A 838 -5.50 0.93 31.68
CA LEU A 838 -5.95 1.39 33.01
C LEU A 838 -7.36 2.00 33.01
N LYS A 839 -7.84 2.48 31.86
CA LYS A 839 -9.17 3.09 31.71
C LYS A 839 -10.22 2.12 31.18
N GLU A 840 -9.84 1.26 30.24
CA GLU A 840 -10.77 0.51 29.38
C GLU A 840 -10.80 -1.00 29.69
N TYR A 841 -9.81 -1.51 30.41
CA TYR A 841 -9.78 -2.90 30.87
C TYR A 841 -10.40 -3.02 32.26
N SER A 842 -11.34 -3.96 32.42
CA SER A 842 -11.88 -4.28 33.75
C SER A 842 -10.91 -5.19 34.47
N PHE A 843 -10.46 -4.78 35.66
CA PHE A 843 -9.66 -5.64 36.53
C PHE A 843 -10.52 -6.50 37.47
N ASP A 844 -11.85 -6.45 37.32
CA ASP A 844 -12.81 -7.26 38.07
C ASP A 844 -13.08 -8.62 37.38
N GLU A 845 -12.09 -9.15 36.65
CA GLU A 845 -12.21 -10.44 36.00
C GLU A 845 -12.37 -11.57 37.02
N SER A 846 -13.33 -12.46 36.75
CA SER A 846 -13.55 -13.68 37.50
C SER A 846 -13.39 -14.89 36.59
N THR A 847 -12.93 -15.99 37.17
CA THR A 847 -12.91 -17.29 36.49
C THR A 847 -14.15 -18.07 36.92
N PHE A 848 -15.02 -18.40 35.98
CA PHE A 848 -16.16 -19.28 36.20
C PHE A 848 -15.93 -20.62 35.50
N VAL A 849 -16.75 -21.61 35.86
CA VAL A 849 -16.62 -22.98 35.35
C VAL A 849 -17.87 -23.36 34.58
N LEU A 850 -17.70 -23.79 33.33
CA LEU A 850 -18.75 -24.42 32.51
C LEU A 850 -18.48 -25.92 32.38
N GLN A 851 -19.54 -26.69 32.21
CA GLN A 851 -19.45 -28.13 31.95
C GLN A 851 -20.20 -28.47 30.67
N LEU A 852 -19.61 -29.39 29.90
CA LEU A 852 -20.19 -29.91 28.66
C LEU A 852 -20.14 -31.43 28.71
N GLY A 853 -21.29 -32.07 28.53
CA GLY A 853 -21.42 -33.51 28.40
C GLY A 853 -21.68 -33.91 26.95
N LEU A 854 -21.00 -34.95 26.48
CA LEU A 854 -21.40 -35.68 25.28
C LEU A 854 -21.78 -37.10 25.71
N SER A 855 -23.00 -37.54 25.40
CA SER A 855 -23.50 -38.87 25.76
C SER A 855 -24.42 -39.47 24.69
N ASP A 856 -24.53 -40.80 24.68
CA ASP A 856 -25.43 -41.51 23.75
C ASP A 856 -26.92 -41.20 24.01
N SER A 857 -27.27 -40.79 25.22
CA SER A 857 -28.64 -40.41 25.63
C SER A 857 -29.00 -38.99 25.19
N GLN A 858 -28.11 -38.03 25.45
CA GLN A 858 -28.40 -36.60 25.30
C GLN A 858 -27.88 -36.01 23.98
N THR A 859 -26.78 -36.54 23.44
CA THR A 859 -26.14 -36.07 22.20
C THR A 859 -25.84 -37.25 21.25
N PRO A 860 -26.83 -38.08 20.89
CA PRO A 860 -26.61 -39.32 20.14
C PRO A 860 -25.94 -39.09 18.78
N LEU A 861 -26.28 -38.01 18.08
CA LEU A 861 -25.71 -37.69 16.77
C LEU A 861 -24.21 -37.40 16.85
N ASP A 862 -23.76 -36.68 17.88
CA ASP A 862 -22.36 -36.32 18.06
C ASP A 862 -21.52 -37.51 18.52
N MET A 863 -22.08 -38.36 19.39
CA MET A 863 -21.42 -39.60 19.82
C MET A 863 -21.31 -40.61 18.70
N ASP A 864 -22.36 -40.78 17.88
CA ASP A 864 -22.30 -41.63 16.69
C ASP A 864 -21.24 -41.15 15.70
N GLN A 865 -21.15 -39.83 15.47
CA GLN A 865 -20.12 -39.28 14.60
C GLN A 865 -18.72 -39.47 15.17
N LEU A 866 -18.54 -39.23 16.47
CA LEU A 866 -17.26 -39.40 17.15
C LEU A 866 -16.79 -40.86 17.10
N ASN A 867 -17.68 -41.82 17.34
CA ASN A 867 -17.36 -43.25 17.27
C ASN A 867 -17.04 -43.73 15.84
N ARG A 868 -17.74 -43.20 14.83
CA ARG A 868 -17.52 -43.60 13.42
C ARG A 868 -16.28 -42.96 12.80
N THR A 869 -16.09 -41.66 13.04
CA THR A 869 -15.09 -40.84 12.34
C THR A 869 -13.91 -40.42 13.20
N LEU A 870 -13.95 -40.72 14.52
CA LEU A 870 -12.99 -40.26 15.53
C LEU A 870 -12.93 -38.74 15.71
N ARG A 871 -13.93 -38.02 15.21
CA ARG A 871 -14.05 -36.57 15.33
C ARG A 871 -15.51 -36.16 15.48
N THR A 872 -15.77 -35.12 16.26
CA THR A 872 -17.03 -34.37 16.20
C THR A 872 -16.78 -32.87 16.40
N VAL A 873 -17.79 -32.06 16.12
CA VAL A 873 -17.77 -30.60 16.28
C VAL A 873 -18.91 -30.22 17.20
N VAL A 874 -18.60 -29.47 18.25
CA VAL A 874 -19.57 -28.96 19.22
C VAL A 874 -19.63 -27.44 19.09
N ASP A 875 -20.81 -26.85 18.98
CA ASP A 875 -20.99 -25.40 19.06
C ASP A 875 -21.53 -25.03 20.45
N PRO A 876 -20.72 -24.38 21.32
CA PRO A 876 -21.17 -24.00 22.66
C PRO A 876 -22.47 -23.18 22.66
N MET A 877 -22.70 -22.33 21.65
CA MET A 877 -23.92 -21.55 21.55
C MET A 877 -25.12 -22.42 21.20
N GLU A 878 -25.03 -23.34 20.23
CA GLU A 878 -26.14 -24.24 19.90
C GLU A 878 -26.53 -25.09 21.11
N PHE A 879 -25.54 -25.52 21.89
CA PHE A 879 -25.78 -26.33 23.08
C PHE A 879 -26.55 -25.55 24.14
N GLY A 880 -26.32 -24.25 24.36
CA GLY A 880 -26.98 -23.55 25.48
C GLY A 880 -26.05 -22.68 26.30
N LEU A 881 -24.74 -22.74 26.04
CA LEU A 881 -23.72 -22.07 26.85
C LEU A 881 -23.69 -20.57 26.53
N LEU A 882 -24.70 -19.86 27.03
CA LEU A 882 -24.85 -18.41 26.99
C LEU A 882 -24.52 -17.84 28.36
N LEU A 883 -23.82 -16.72 28.36
CA LEU A 883 -23.43 -15.98 29.56
C LEU A 883 -23.98 -14.57 29.44
N PRO A 884 -25.27 -14.38 29.71
CA PRO A 884 -25.96 -13.13 29.41
C PRO A 884 -25.58 -11.99 30.36
N ASP A 885 -25.07 -12.32 31.53
CA ASP A 885 -24.56 -11.44 32.58
C ASP A 885 -23.04 -11.20 32.49
N GLN A 886 -22.33 -11.93 31.64
CA GLN A 886 -20.90 -11.80 31.43
C GLN A 886 -20.55 -11.24 30.05
N HIS A 887 -19.38 -10.63 29.95
CA HIS A 887 -18.76 -10.28 28.68
C HIS A 887 -17.26 -10.64 28.66
N LEU A 888 -16.62 -10.53 27.50
CA LEU A 888 -15.19 -10.84 27.30
C LEU A 888 -14.78 -12.28 27.68
N ALA A 889 -15.73 -13.22 27.70
CA ALA A 889 -15.52 -14.60 28.14
C ALA A 889 -14.55 -15.38 27.23
N ARG A 890 -13.42 -15.81 27.80
CA ARG A 890 -12.36 -16.58 27.10
C ARG A 890 -12.06 -17.89 27.82
N ILE A 891 -11.69 -18.92 27.06
CA ILE A 891 -11.35 -20.24 27.61
C ILE A 891 -9.90 -20.21 28.11
N ALA A 892 -9.73 -20.13 29.42
CA ALA A 892 -8.42 -20.17 30.06
C ALA A 892 -7.86 -21.61 30.10
N ARG A 893 -8.72 -22.58 30.42
CA ARG A 893 -8.33 -24.00 30.54
C ARG A 893 -9.52 -24.92 30.28
N ILE A 894 -9.25 -26.07 29.66
CA ILE A 894 -10.19 -27.19 29.58
C ILE A 894 -9.63 -28.34 30.42
N THR A 895 -10.52 -29.11 31.05
CA THR A 895 -10.19 -30.35 31.76
C THR A 895 -11.14 -31.46 31.31
N LEU A 896 -10.63 -32.61 30.89
CA LEU A 896 -11.43 -33.81 30.68
C LEU A 896 -11.62 -34.52 32.02
N LYS A 897 -12.87 -34.58 32.51
CA LYS A 897 -13.22 -35.13 33.82
C LYS A 897 -13.56 -36.61 33.78
N ALA A 898 -14.27 -37.04 32.73
CA ALA A 898 -14.69 -38.43 32.60
C ALA A 898 -14.69 -38.90 31.14
N VAL A 899 -14.38 -40.17 30.96
CA VAL A 899 -14.52 -40.93 29.72
C VAL A 899 -15.20 -42.24 30.10
N GLU A 900 -16.34 -42.54 29.47
CA GLU A 900 -17.03 -43.80 29.67
C GLU A 900 -17.15 -44.53 28.34
N PHE A 901 -16.83 -45.82 28.38
CA PHE A 901 -16.95 -46.71 27.23
C PHE A 901 -18.25 -47.53 27.34
N ASP A 902 -18.79 -47.90 26.19
CA ASP A 902 -19.88 -48.85 26.09
C ASP A 902 -19.40 -50.20 26.67
N PRO A 903 -20.04 -50.70 27.75
CA PRO A 903 -19.63 -51.94 28.40
C PRO A 903 -19.80 -53.18 27.48
N ASP A 904 -20.69 -53.09 26.49
CA ASP A 904 -20.96 -54.16 25.53
C ASP A 904 -20.05 -54.06 24.29
N GLY A 905 -19.24 -53.00 24.20
CA GLY A 905 -18.26 -52.79 23.13
C GLY A 905 -16.91 -53.49 23.35
N PRO A 906 -16.01 -53.46 22.35
CA PRO A 906 -14.64 -53.95 22.50
C PRO A 906 -13.92 -53.25 23.66
N LYS A 907 -13.25 -54.00 24.55
CA LYS A 907 -12.46 -53.39 25.63
C LYS A 907 -11.18 -52.76 25.09
N MET A 908 -10.76 -51.64 25.69
CA MET A 908 -9.47 -51.02 25.35
C MET A 908 -8.32 -51.92 25.83
N PRO A 909 -7.37 -52.32 24.95
CA PRO A 909 -6.23 -53.15 25.35
C PRO A 909 -5.29 -52.44 26.33
N GLU A 910 -4.64 -53.17 27.24
CA GLU A 910 -3.75 -52.62 28.29
C GLU A 910 -2.55 -51.81 27.76
N HIS A 911 -2.08 -52.10 26.55
CA HIS A 911 -0.95 -51.42 25.91
C HIS A 911 -1.37 -50.30 24.95
N VAL A 912 -2.67 -50.00 24.88
CA VAL A 912 -3.23 -48.95 24.03
C VAL A 912 -3.74 -47.82 24.90
N ASN A 913 -3.34 -46.61 24.55
CA ASN A 913 -3.89 -45.40 25.14
C ASN A 913 -4.85 -44.72 24.17
N MET A 914 -5.89 -44.10 24.71
CA MET A 914 -6.76 -43.21 23.94
C MET A 914 -6.34 -41.76 24.22
N VAL A 915 -6.07 -40.99 23.17
CA VAL A 915 -5.80 -39.55 23.25
C VAL A 915 -7.07 -38.81 22.84
N VAL A 916 -7.63 -38.05 23.77
CA VAL A 916 -8.71 -37.09 23.50
C VAL A 916 -8.07 -35.72 23.32
N SER A 917 -8.49 -34.98 22.31
CA SER A 917 -8.05 -33.60 22.12
C SER A 917 -9.20 -32.69 21.76
N VAL A 918 -9.15 -31.47 22.29
CA VAL A 918 -10.11 -30.39 22.03
C VAL A 918 -9.34 -29.20 21.48
N GLN A 919 -9.81 -28.68 20.35
CA GLN A 919 -9.26 -27.51 19.70
C GLN A 919 -10.41 -26.57 19.31
N PRO A 920 -10.41 -25.30 19.75
CA PRO A 920 -11.32 -24.31 19.24
C PRO A 920 -11.11 -24.08 17.75
N GLY A 921 -12.16 -23.70 17.05
CA GLY A 921 -12.08 -23.28 15.67
C GLY A 921 -11.22 -22.03 15.52
N ASN A 922 -10.80 -21.79 14.28
CA ASN A 922 -10.04 -20.59 13.94
C ASN A 922 -10.89 -19.33 14.13
N THR A 923 -12.21 -19.43 14.14
CA THR A 923 -13.14 -18.32 14.41
C THR A 923 -13.88 -18.52 15.74
N GLY A 924 -14.11 -17.41 16.45
CA GLY A 924 -14.91 -17.38 17.67
C GLY A 924 -15.52 -16.01 17.90
N ALA A 925 -16.55 -15.93 18.73
CA ALA A 925 -17.23 -14.68 19.05
C ALA A 925 -16.99 -14.23 20.50
N LEU A 926 -16.83 -12.93 20.71
CA LEU A 926 -16.80 -12.28 22.02
C LEU A 926 -17.84 -11.17 22.11
N ARG A 927 -18.39 -10.98 23.31
CA ARG A 927 -19.21 -9.82 23.65
C ARG A 927 -18.41 -8.79 24.43
N LYS A 928 -18.68 -7.50 24.22
CA LYS A 928 -18.35 -6.41 25.15
C LYS A 928 -19.51 -5.41 25.17
N GLY A 929 -20.21 -5.35 26.30
CA GLY A 929 -21.45 -4.58 26.39
C GLY A 929 -22.46 -5.01 25.33
N GLU A 930 -22.90 -4.07 24.50
CA GLU A 930 -23.80 -4.27 23.36
C GLU A 930 -23.12 -4.83 22.11
N ARG A 931 -21.78 -4.76 22.03
CA ARG A 931 -21.00 -5.18 20.86
C ARG A 931 -20.73 -6.68 20.89
N LEU A 932 -20.88 -7.30 19.72
CA LEU A 932 -20.57 -8.69 19.44
C LEU A 932 -19.49 -8.71 18.36
N CYS A 933 -18.31 -9.23 18.67
CA CYS A 933 -17.11 -9.17 17.84
C CYS A 933 -16.68 -10.57 17.41
N SER A 934 -16.44 -10.75 16.11
CA SER A 934 -15.81 -11.96 15.55
C SER A 934 -14.30 -11.85 15.62
N LEU A 935 -13.65 -12.90 16.12
CA LEU A 935 -12.21 -13.03 16.22
C LEU A 935 -11.72 -14.23 15.39
N PHE A 936 -10.57 -14.07 14.75
CA PHE A 936 -9.90 -15.11 13.97
C PHE A 936 -8.49 -15.37 14.52
N SER A 937 -8.15 -16.62 14.80
CA SER A 937 -6.80 -17.07 15.16
C SER A 937 -6.33 -18.11 14.16
N GLU A 938 -5.12 -17.92 13.59
CA GLU A 938 -4.48 -18.90 12.71
C GLU A 938 -4.08 -20.17 13.47
N TYR A 939 -3.73 -20.02 14.74
CA TYR A 939 -3.17 -21.07 15.59
C TYR A 939 -3.95 -21.17 16.90
N PRO A 940 -5.20 -21.69 16.87
CA PRO A 940 -5.99 -21.83 18.08
C PRO A 940 -5.34 -22.83 19.04
N LEU A 941 -5.44 -22.54 20.34
CA LEU A 941 -4.84 -23.34 21.40
C LEU A 941 -5.46 -24.74 21.44
N LYS A 942 -4.63 -25.79 21.52
CA LYS A 942 -5.08 -27.18 21.60
C LYS A 942 -4.82 -27.76 22.98
N TRP A 943 -5.83 -28.45 23.52
CA TRP A 943 -5.71 -29.25 24.74
C TRP A 943 -5.83 -30.73 24.41
N SER A 944 -5.09 -31.57 25.13
CA SER A 944 -5.18 -33.02 24.98
C SER A 944 -4.97 -33.76 26.29
N TRP A 945 -5.55 -34.94 26.37
CA TRP A 945 -5.47 -35.85 27.50
C TRP A 945 -5.27 -37.27 26.99
N THR A 946 -4.45 -38.02 27.72
CA THR A 946 -4.24 -39.44 27.50
C THR A 946 -5.06 -40.21 28.54
N CYS A 947 -6.00 -41.00 28.06
CA CYS A 947 -6.79 -41.96 28.81
C CYS A 947 -6.13 -43.34 28.70
N MET A 948 -5.80 -43.94 29.84
CA MET A 948 -5.24 -45.29 29.94
C MET A 948 -6.36 -46.32 30.10
N SER A 949 -6.03 -47.62 29.93
CA SER A 949 -7.01 -48.71 29.97
C SER A 949 -7.64 -48.93 31.35
N ASP A 950 -7.00 -48.44 32.41
CA ASP A 950 -7.50 -48.43 33.79
C ASP A 950 -8.49 -47.28 34.06
N GLY A 951 -8.79 -46.44 33.06
CA GLY A 951 -9.65 -45.27 33.17
C GLY A 951 -8.94 -44.00 33.67
N THR A 952 -7.64 -44.06 33.95
CA THR A 952 -6.87 -42.88 34.39
C THR A 952 -6.74 -41.87 33.25
N ILE A 953 -7.09 -40.62 33.53
CA ILE A 953 -6.98 -39.49 32.59
C ILE A 953 -5.81 -38.60 33.03
N LYS A 954 -4.84 -38.40 32.13
CA LYS A 954 -3.72 -37.46 32.35
C LYS A 954 -3.72 -36.38 31.28
N ALA A 955 -3.69 -35.11 31.68
CA ALA A 955 -3.45 -34.02 30.74
C ALA A 955 -2.09 -34.19 30.07
N SER A 956 -2.03 -33.99 28.75
CA SER A 956 -0.76 -34.00 28.04
C SER A 956 0.04 -32.75 28.39
N GLU A 957 1.31 -32.91 28.76
CA GLU A 957 2.21 -31.78 28.95
C GLU A 957 2.59 -31.17 27.60
N ARG A 958 2.86 -29.86 27.59
CA ARG A 958 3.51 -29.23 26.44
C ARG A 958 4.91 -29.81 26.30
N SER A 959 5.35 -29.99 25.07
CA SER A 959 6.72 -30.47 24.84
C SER A 959 7.74 -29.42 25.31
N GLN A 960 8.87 -29.87 25.84
CA GLN A 960 9.99 -28.99 26.21
C GLN A 960 10.40 -28.09 25.03
N ALA A 961 10.42 -28.66 23.81
CA ALA A 961 10.70 -27.92 22.59
C ALA A 961 9.73 -26.74 22.36
N ALA A 962 8.44 -26.91 22.65
CA ALA A 962 7.46 -25.82 22.50
C ALA A 962 7.70 -24.69 23.53
N GLU A 963 8.03 -25.03 24.78
CA GLU A 963 8.36 -24.04 25.80
C GLU A 963 9.70 -23.35 25.50
N ASP A 964 10.72 -24.08 25.03
CA ASP A 964 12.00 -23.51 24.61
C ASP A 964 11.83 -22.53 23.44
N ILE A 965 10.95 -22.84 22.48
CA ILE A 965 10.62 -21.93 21.37
C ILE A 965 9.91 -20.67 21.88
N LEU A 966 8.93 -20.80 22.77
CA LEU A 966 8.27 -19.63 23.37
C LEU A 966 9.26 -18.77 24.15
N ASN A 967 10.18 -19.39 24.88
CA ASN A 967 11.22 -18.69 25.62
C ASN A 967 12.23 -18.01 24.70
N LEU A 968 12.59 -18.64 23.58
CA LEU A 968 13.44 -18.04 22.55
C LEU A 968 12.80 -16.80 21.92
N ILE A 969 11.52 -16.88 21.54
CA ILE A 969 10.77 -15.78 20.93
C ILE A 969 10.63 -14.60 21.89
N LEU A 970 10.37 -14.89 23.16
CA LEU A 970 10.10 -13.88 24.17
C LEU A 970 11.36 -13.31 24.81
N GLY A 971 12.55 -13.85 24.53
CA GLY A 971 13.81 -13.34 25.09
C GLY A 971 13.93 -13.48 26.61
N GLN A 972 14.92 -12.79 27.18
CA GLN A 972 15.23 -12.84 28.63
C GLN A 972 14.02 -12.37 29.46
N ASP A 973 13.72 -13.03 30.59
CA ASP A 973 12.52 -12.81 31.43
C ASP A 973 11.19 -13.40 30.89
N SER A 974 11.22 -14.32 29.93
CA SER A 974 10.00 -15.03 29.46
C SER A 974 9.23 -15.72 30.60
N GLU A 975 9.94 -16.20 31.62
CA GLU A 975 9.36 -16.86 32.81
C GLU A 975 8.50 -15.93 33.67
N LYS A 976 8.69 -14.59 33.57
CA LYS A 976 7.88 -13.61 34.30
C LYS A 976 6.53 -13.31 33.60
N ILE A 977 6.32 -13.85 32.40
CA ILE A 977 5.10 -13.63 31.61
C ILE A 977 4.08 -14.70 32.00
N ARG A 978 3.05 -14.29 32.76
CA ARG A 978 2.00 -15.20 33.27
C ARG A 978 1.23 -15.89 32.14
N GLN A 979 0.97 -15.17 31.06
CA GLN A 979 0.24 -15.68 29.91
C GLN A 979 1.04 -15.40 28.63
N LYS A 980 1.66 -16.45 28.07
CA LYS A 980 2.49 -16.31 26.85
C LYS A 980 1.66 -16.23 25.54
N VAL A 981 0.48 -16.87 25.51
CA VAL A 981 -0.36 -17.07 24.30
C VAL A 981 -1.75 -16.46 24.50
N ALA A 982 -2.38 -15.95 23.44
CA ALA A 982 -3.75 -15.41 23.47
C ALA A 982 -4.79 -16.50 23.79
N LEU A 983 -5.79 -16.17 24.62
CA LEU A 983 -6.87 -17.09 24.97
C LEU A 983 -8.00 -17.06 23.93
N PRO A 984 -8.54 -18.22 23.52
CA PRO A 984 -9.63 -18.29 22.55
C PRO A 984 -10.98 -17.87 23.18
N PRO A 985 -11.92 -17.32 22.38
CA PRO A 985 -13.27 -16.99 22.85
C PRO A 985 -14.04 -18.23 23.32
N VAL A 986 -14.92 -18.07 24.32
CA VAL A 986 -15.84 -19.13 24.78
C VAL A 986 -16.79 -19.58 23.66
N TRP A 987 -17.30 -18.66 22.86
CA TRP A 987 -18.20 -18.98 21.73
C TRP A 987 -17.43 -19.33 20.46
N SER A 988 -16.44 -20.22 20.60
CA SER A 988 -15.74 -20.84 19.47
C SER A 988 -16.24 -22.26 19.29
N LYS A 989 -16.47 -22.70 18.04
CA LYS A 989 -16.77 -24.11 17.78
C LYS A 989 -15.62 -24.99 18.29
N LEU A 990 -15.92 -26.10 18.93
CA LEU A 990 -14.94 -26.99 19.54
C LEU A 990 -14.82 -28.27 18.71
N PHE A 991 -13.63 -28.52 18.19
CA PHE A 991 -13.30 -29.74 17.50
C PHE A 991 -12.78 -30.78 18.50
N VAL A 992 -13.59 -31.81 18.74
CA VAL A 992 -13.23 -32.94 19.60
C VAL A 992 -12.69 -34.05 18.71
N LYS A 993 -11.48 -34.54 18.99
CA LYS A 993 -10.84 -35.63 18.26
C LYS A 993 -10.34 -36.70 19.21
N VAL A 994 -10.55 -37.96 18.82
CA VAL A 994 -10.08 -39.15 19.51
C VAL A 994 -9.03 -39.85 18.65
N ALA A 995 -7.99 -40.38 19.26
CA ALA A 995 -6.99 -41.21 18.60
C ALA A 995 -6.58 -42.35 19.52
N PHE A 996 -6.21 -43.50 18.95
CA PHE A 996 -5.68 -44.64 19.70
C PHE A 996 -4.20 -44.83 19.36
N SER A 997 -3.39 -45.06 20.38
CA SER A 997 -1.94 -45.27 20.24
C SER A 997 -1.53 -46.56 20.97
N PRO A 998 -1.09 -47.62 20.25
CA PRO A 998 -1.03 -47.73 18.78
C PRO A 998 -2.42 -47.72 18.11
N ILE A 999 -2.46 -47.47 16.80
CA ILE A 999 -3.71 -47.36 16.01
C ILE A 999 -4.51 -48.67 16.08
N LEU A 1000 -5.81 -48.55 16.38
CA LEU A 1000 -6.76 -49.66 16.38
C LEU A 1000 -7.60 -49.70 15.09
N GLY A 1001 -7.83 -50.91 14.58
CA GLY A 1001 -8.82 -51.20 13.53
C GLY A 1001 -10.24 -50.91 14.01
N GLN A 1002 -11.14 -50.52 13.10
CA GLN A 1002 -12.46 -49.98 13.43
C GLN A 1002 -13.33 -50.95 14.26
N ASP A 1003 -13.20 -52.25 14.01
CA ASP A 1003 -13.84 -53.37 14.70
C ASP A 1003 -13.33 -53.60 16.14
N LYS A 1004 -12.12 -53.13 16.45
CA LYS A 1004 -11.45 -53.30 17.76
C LYS A 1004 -11.47 -52.04 18.61
N ARG A 1005 -12.04 -50.94 18.11
CA ARG A 1005 -12.09 -49.69 18.85
C ARG A 1005 -13.16 -49.78 19.95
N PRO A 1006 -12.82 -49.41 21.19
CA PRO A 1006 -13.84 -49.25 22.22
C PRO A 1006 -14.80 -48.14 21.79
N LYS A 1007 -16.10 -48.40 21.94
CA LYS A 1007 -17.14 -47.42 21.63
C LYS A 1007 -17.28 -46.48 22.83
N LEU A 1008 -17.21 -45.18 22.58
CA LEU A 1008 -17.44 -44.15 23.60
C LEU A 1008 -18.93 -44.04 23.85
N ARG A 1009 -19.32 -44.00 25.13
CA ARG A 1009 -20.68 -43.76 25.60
C ARG A 1009 -20.84 -42.36 26.20
N ARG A 1010 -19.77 -41.85 26.82
CA ARG A 1010 -19.78 -40.51 27.44
C ARG A 1010 -18.42 -39.83 27.47
N LEU A 1011 -18.40 -38.50 27.29
CA LEU A 1011 -17.29 -37.61 27.59
C LEU A 1011 -17.80 -36.44 28.44
N LEU A 1012 -17.03 -36.04 29.47
CA LEU A 1012 -17.34 -34.89 30.33
C LEU A 1012 -16.18 -33.90 30.36
N PHE A 1013 -16.44 -32.66 29.93
CA PHE A 1013 -15.46 -31.57 29.93
C PHE A 1013 -15.83 -30.49 30.94
N GLU A 1014 -14.81 -29.89 31.55
CA GLU A 1014 -14.91 -28.72 32.41
C GLU A 1014 -14.06 -27.57 31.82
N PHE A 1015 -14.66 -26.40 31.63
CA PHE A 1015 -14.05 -25.22 31.04
C PHE A 1015 -13.92 -24.16 32.13
N ALA A 1016 -12.69 -23.79 32.45
CA ALA A 1016 -12.42 -22.59 33.23
C ALA A 1016 -12.35 -21.40 32.26
N CYS A 1017 -13.21 -20.43 32.48
CA CYS A 1017 -13.41 -19.30 31.58
C CYS A 1017 -13.20 -18.00 32.35
N ASP A 1018 -12.35 -17.13 31.81
CA ASP A 1018 -12.13 -15.79 32.37
C ASP A 1018 -13.11 -14.83 31.70
N SER A 1019 -13.90 -14.10 32.48
CA SER A 1019 -14.83 -13.07 32.01
C SER A 1019 -14.87 -11.87 32.94
N SER A 1020 -15.54 -10.81 32.50
CA SER A 1020 -15.93 -9.69 33.36
C SER A 1020 -17.45 -9.53 33.38
N PRO A 1021 -18.03 -9.01 34.47
CA PRO A 1021 -19.46 -8.69 34.51
C PRO A 1021 -19.88 -7.74 33.39
N ALA A 1022 -20.99 -8.05 32.71
CA ALA A 1022 -21.62 -7.15 31.77
C ALA A 1022 -22.29 -5.97 32.49
N PRO A 1023 -22.50 -4.82 31.82
CA PRO A 1023 -23.15 -3.68 32.46
C PRO A 1023 -24.58 -3.99 32.93
N GLU A 1024 -24.90 -3.70 34.20
CA GLU A 1024 -26.18 -4.05 34.86
C GLU A 1024 -27.43 -3.43 34.20
N HIS A 1025 -27.28 -2.34 33.46
CA HIS A 1025 -28.38 -1.67 32.75
C HIS A 1025 -28.79 -2.40 31.45
N GLN A 1026 -28.15 -3.51 31.11
CA GLN A 1026 -28.38 -4.26 29.87
C GLN A 1026 -29.12 -5.56 30.15
N CYS A 1027 -30.07 -5.90 29.28
CA CYS A 1027 -30.72 -7.20 29.21
C CYS A 1027 -30.40 -7.85 27.86
N VAL A 1028 -30.27 -9.18 27.89
CA VAL A 1028 -29.97 -9.98 26.70
C VAL A 1028 -31.22 -10.69 26.27
N LEU A 1029 -31.59 -10.52 25.01
CA LEU A 1029 -32.56 -11.36 24.33
C LEU A 1029 -31.81 -12.35 23.44
N ALA A 1030 -31.79 -13.61 23.87
CA ALA A 1030 -31.30 -14.71 23.04
C ALA A 1030 -32.49 -15.32 22.30
N VAL A 1031 -32.48 -15.25 20.97
CA VAL A 1031 -33.51 -15.91 20.16
C VAL A 1031 -32.91 -17.16 19.54
N ARG A 1032 -33.63 -18.28 19.62
CA ARG A 1032 -33.25 -19.54 18.97
C ARG A 1032 -34.42 -20.07 18.19
N SER A 1033 -34.16 -20.49 16.96
CA SER A 1033 -35.14 -21.26 16.21
C SER A 1033 -35.03 -22.73 16.59
N VAL A 1034 -36.16 -23.38 16.86
CA VAL A 1034 -36.24 -24.81 17.16
C VAL A 1034 -37.09 -25.47 16.07
N GLY A 1035 -36.65 -26.64 15.61
CA GLY A 1035 -37.21 -27.29 14.43
C GLY A 1035 -36.61 -26.75 13.12
N GLY A 1036 -37.09 -27.28 11.99
CA GLY A 1036 -36.64 -26.81 10.67
C GLY A 1036 -37.26 -25.45 10.37
N ASN A 1037 -36.51 -24.37 10.49
CA ASN A 1037 -37.02 -22.99 10.35
C ASN A 1037 -37.01 -22.42 8.92
N GLY A 1038 -36.51 -23.19 7.95
CA GLY A 1038 -36.60 -22.84 6.53
C GLY A 1038 -35.87 -21.57 6.09
N GLY A 1039 -34.97 -20.97 6.88
CA GLY A 1039 -34.40 -19.66 6.52
C GLY A 1039 -35.13 -18.45 7.12
N ALA A 1040 -36.11 -18.65 8.01
CA ALA A 1040 -36.93 -17.58 8.58
C ALA A 1040 -36.16 -16.50 9.35
N VAL A 1041 -36.19 -15.28 8.81
CA VAL A 1041 -35.67 -14.09 9.50
C VAL A 1041 -36.64 -13.68 10.60
N VAL A 1042 -36.15 -13.66 11.84
CA VAL A 1042 -36.83 -13.08 12.98
C VAL A 1042 -36.55 -11.58 13.00
N SER A 1043 -37.59 -10.78 12.79
CA SER A 1043 -37.52 -9.32 12.97
C SER A 1043 -37.64 -8.98 14.46
N CYS A 1044 -36.88 -7.99 14.91
CA CYS A 1044 -36.94 -7.48 16.28
C CYS A 1044 -36.90 -5.95 16.33
N SER A 1045 -37.27 -5.35 17.47
CA SER A 1045 -36.97 -3.93 17.70
C SER A 1045 -35.47 -3.68 17.57
N ARG A 1046 -35.05 -2.46 17.18
CA ARG A 1046 -33.61 -2.18 17.09
C ARG A 1046 -32.96 -2.27 18.47
N ASP A 1047 -31.90 -3.05 18.55
CA ASP A 1047 -31.12 -3.24 19.77
C ASP A 1047 -30.12 -2.10 19.99
N MET A 1048 -29.36 -2.13 21.09
CA MET A 1048 -28.32 -1.12 21.39
C MET A 1048 -27.19 -1.10 20.34
N GLY A 1049 -27.02 -2.18 19.58
CA GLY A 1049 -26.13 -2.27 18.42
C GLY A 1049 -26.77 -1.82 17.10
N ASN A 1050 -27.97 -1.24 17.13
CA ASN A 1050 -28.76 -0.79 15.97
C ASN A 1050 -29.12 -1.92 14.98
N ARG A 1051 -29.23 -3.17 15.46
CA ARG A 1051 -29.65 -4.35 14.67
C ARG A 1051 -31.13 -4.62 14.90
N GLY A 1052 -31.89 -4.90 13.84
CA GLY A 1052 -33.36 -5.02 13.89
C GLY A 1052 -33.93 -6.34 13.40
N ASP A 1053 -33.08 -7.31 13.08
CA ASP A 1053 -33.49 -8.61 12.56
C ASP A 1053 -32.35 -9.60 12.74
N GLY A 1054 -32.61 -10.89 12.57
CA GLY A 1054 -31.59 -11.93 12.54
C GLY A 1054 -32.18 -13.26 12.09
N PHE A 1055 -31.32 -14.26 11.91
CA PHE A 1055 -31.70 -15.55 11.37
C PHE A 1055 -31.15 -16.67 12.26
N GLY A 1056 -31.91 -17.76 12.43
CA GLY A 1056 -31.53 -18.92 13.23
C GLY A 1056 -31.43 -18.61 14.72
N SER A 1057 -30.22 -18.65 15.26
CA SER A 1057 -29.89 -18.21 16.61
C SER A 1057 -29.30 -16.80 16.57
N MET A 1058 -29.81 -15.88 17.40
CA MET A 1058 -29.28 -14.51 17.49
C MET A 1058 -29.27 -14.01 18.94
N LEU A 1059 -28.31 -13.13 19.25
CA LEU A 1059 -28.21 -12.44 20.53
C LEU A 1059 -28.40 -10.94 20.30
N ARG A 1060 -29.35 -10.33 21.01
CA ARG A 1060 -29.64 -8.89 20.97
C ARG A 1060 -29.53 -8.31 22.37
N VAL A 1061 -29.00 -7.09 22.46
CA VAL A 1061 -28.76 -6.43 23.75
C VAL A 1061 -29.60 -5.17 23.82
N TYR A 1062 -30.44 -5.05 24.84
CA TYR A 1062 -31.36 -3.93 25.05
C TYR A 1062 -31.14 -3.28 26.41
N PRO A 1063 -31.60 -2.04 26.62
CA PRO A 1063 -31.69 -1.47 27.96
C PRO A 1063 -32.66 -2.27 28.83
N ARG A 1064 -32.35 -2.44 30.12
CA ARG A 1064 -33.27 -3.05 31.10
C ARG A 1064 -34.59 -2.27 31.17
N GLY A 1065 -35.70 -2.98 31.20
CA GLY A 1065 -37.07 -2.43 31.14
C GLY A 1065 -37.56 -2.08 29.74
N ALA A 1066 -36.79 -2.39 28.68
CA ALA A 1066 -37.24 -2.20 27.31
C ALA A 1066 -38.39 -3.15 26.95
N THR A 1067 -39.35 -2.68 26.15
CA THR A 1067 -40.34 -3.55 25.50
C THR A 1067 -39.92 -3.81 24.06
N VAL A 1068 -39.59 -5.06 23.75
CA VAL A 1068 -39.11 -5.49 22.43
C VAL A 1068 -40.23 -6.16 21.67
N THR A 1069 -40.36 -5.83 20.39
CA THR A 1069 -41.29 -6.54 19.49
C THR A 1069 -40.52 -7.58 18.70
N LEU A 1070 -40.90 -8.86 18.80
CA LEU A 1070 -40.43 -9.93 17.92
C LEU A 1070 -41.48 -10.22 16.86
N SER A 1071 -41.07 -10.50 15.63
CA SER A 1071 -41.97 -10.86 14.54
C SER A 1071 -41.36 -11.89 13.61
N VAL A 1072 -42.16 -12.85 13.16
CA VAL A 1072 -41.77 -13.90 12.21
C VAL A 1072 -42.76 -14.04 11.05
N PRO A 1073 -42.31 -14.54 9.89
CA PRO A 1073 -43.21 -14.93 8.82
C PRO A 1073 -44.07 -16.13 9.22
N GLU A 1074 -45.24 -16.27 8.59
CA GLU A 1074 -46.15 -17.40 8.85
C GLU A 1074 -45.61 -18.72 8.29
N VAL A 1075 -45.04 -18.65 7.09
CA VAL A 1075 -44.44 -19.78 6.38
C VAL A 1075 -43.18 -19.28 5.69
N GLU A 1076 -42.05 -19.95 5.90
CA GLU A 1076 -40.78 -19.68 5.22
C GLU A 1076 -40.13 -21.01 4.84
N GLY A 1077 -39.58 -21.14 3.63
CA GLY A 1077 -38.78 -22.30 3.23
C GLY A 1077 -39.49 -23.67 3.21
N GLY A 1078 -40.81 -23.72 3.45
CA GLY A 1078 -41.56 -24.98 3.63
C GLY A 1078 -41.73 -25.39 5.09
N ALA A 1079 -41.44 -24.50 6.04
CA ALA A 1079 -41.77 -24.62 7.45
C ALA A 1079 -42.84 -23.57 7.83
N ALA A 1080 -43.76 -23.94 8.70
CA ALA A 1080 -44.76 -23.06 9.27
C ALA A 1080 -44.37 -22.72 10.72
N PHE A 1081 -44.57 -21.46 11.09
CA PHE A 1081 -44.42 -21.01 12.47
C PHE A 1081 -45.51 -21.65 13.33
N GLU A 1082 -45.13 -22.25 14.46
CA GLU A 1082 -46.07 -22.87 15.39
C GLU A 1082 -46.38 -21.92 16.57
N ASP A 1083 -45.36 -21.58 17.34
CA ASP A 1083 -45.44 -20.72 18.52
C ASP A 1083 -44.07 -20.19 19.00
N TRP A 1084 -44.13 -19.30 20.00
CA TRP A 1084 -42.99 -18.89 20.80
C TRP A 1084 -43.07 -19.47 22.22
N ASP A 1085 -41.92 -19.91 22.73
CA ASP A 1085 -41.68 -20.06 24.17
C ASP A 1085 -40.68 -18.99 24.63
N LEU A 1086 -41.05 -18.17 25.61
CA LEU A 1086 -40.19 -17.11 26.14
C LEU A 1086 -39.95 -17.31 27.62
N VAL A 1087 -38.68 -17.43 28.00
CA VAL A 1087 -38.28 -17.70 29.38
C VAL A 1087 -37.24 -16.69 29.87
N GLY A 1088 -37.45 -16.17 31.07
CA GLY A 1088 -36.53 -15.36 31.87
C GLY A 1088 -36.86 -15.53 33.35
N SER A 1089 -36.08 -14.94 34.25
CA SER A 1089 -36.29 -15.08 35.70
C SER A 1089 -37.71 -14.68 36.16
N GLN A 1090 -38.32 -13.71 35.48
CA GLN A 1090 -39.66 -13.19 35.77
C GLN A 1090 -40.68 -13.43 34.62
N LEU A 1091 -40.30 -14.20 33.61
CA LEU A 1091 -41.08 -14.41 32.38
C LEU A 1091 -41.11 -15.90 32.04
N ASP A 1092 -42.30 -16.51 31.93
CA ASP A 1092 -42.46 -17.89 31.43
C ASP A 1092 -43.73 -17.96 30.56
N TRP A 1093 -43.59 -17.55 29.30
CA TRP A 1093 -44.67 -17.59 28.30
C TRP A 1093 -44.48 -18.80 27.39
N LYS A 1094 -45.55 -19.56 27.16
CA LYS A 1094 -45.51 -20.80 26.37
C LYS A 1094 -46.58 -20.80 25.30
N ASP A 1095 -46.35 -21.57 24.24
CA ASP A 1095 -47.30 -21.80 23.14
C ASP A 1095 -47.88 -20.49 22.55
N VAL A 1096 -47.07 -19.41 22.52
CA VAL A 1096 -47.54 -18.11 22.03
C VAL A 1096 -47.60 -18.12 20.51
N ARG A 1097 -48.76 -18.48 19.96
CA ARG A 1097 -49.01 -18.59 18.50
C ARG A 1097 -49.07 -17.27 17.73
N GLN A 1098 -48.89 -16.13 18.41
CA GLN A 1098 -48.90 -14.84 17.75
C GLN A 1098 -47.59 -14.65 16.98
N ARG A 1099 -47.68 -14.40 15.67
CA ARG A 1099 -46.50 -14.12 14.82
C ARG A 1099 -45.72 -12.90 15.28
N GLN A 1100 -46.38 -11.97 15.96
CA GLN A 1100 -45.77 -10.78 16.53
C GLN A 1100 -46.06 -10.74 18.03
N VAL A 1101 -45.01 -10.68 18.85
CA VAL A 1101 -45.10 -10.65 20.32
C VAL A 1101 -44.34 -9.46 20.87
N LYS A 1102 -44.88 -8.83 21.93
CA LYS A 1102 -44.21 -7.76 22.68
C LYS A 1102 -43.70 -8.32 23.99
N VAL A 1103 -42.39 -8.27 24.18
CA VAL A 1103 -41.66 -8.90 25.27
C VAL A 1103 -41.08 -7.81 26.18
N PRO A 1104 -41.47 -7.75 27.46
CA PRO A 1104 -40.77 -6.91 28.43
C PRO A 1104 -39.42 -7.55 28.78
N LEU A 1105 -38.35 -6.75 28.76
CA LEU A 1105 -36.99 -7.18 29.11
C LEU A 1105 -36.56 -6.55 30.43
N ASP A 1106 -37.23 -6.92 31.52
CA ASP A 1106 -36.81 -6.56 32.89
C ASP A 1106 -35.59 -7.39 33.35
N ASP A 1107 -35.38 -8.55 32.72
CA ASP A 1107 -34.19 -9.39 32.86
C ASP A 1107 -33.79 -10.05 31.51
N HIS A 1108 -32.77 -10.90 31.51
CA HIS A 1108 -32.37 -11.71 30.36
C HIS A 1108 -33.49 -12.68 29.96
N VAL A 1109 -33.75 -12.79 28.65
CA VAL A 1109 -34.81 -13.63 28.09
C VAL A 1109 -34.25 -14.52 26.99
N LEU A 1110 -34.60 -15.80 27.05
CA LEU A 1110 -34.47 -16.78 25.98
C LEU A 1110 -35.83 -16.91 25.26
N ALA A 1111 -35.87 -16.59 23.98
CA ALA A 1111 -37.03 -16.79 23.12
C ALA A 1111 -36.77 -17.94 22.14
N LEU A 1112 -37.49 -19.05 22.31
CA LEU A 1112 -37.53 -20.15 21.37
C LEU A 1112 -38.65 -19.89 20.36
N CYS A 1113 -38.29 -19.93 19.08
CA CYS A 1113 -39.21 -19.82 17.96
C CYS A 1113 -39.41 -21.21 17.38
N ASN A 1114 -40.57 -21.83 17.60
CA ASN A 1114 -40.84 -23.21 17.20
C ASN A 1114 -41.40 -23.26 15.77
N TRP A 1115 -40.82 -24.12 14.94
CA TRP A 1115 -41.19 -24.32 13.53
C TRP A 1115 -41.49 -25.79 13.24
N THR A 1116 -42.54 -26.02 12.46
CA THR A 1116 -42.92 -27.36 11.98
C THR A 1116 -42.93 -27.43 10.47
N GLN A 1117 -42.72 -28.63 9.93
CA GLN A 1117 -42.69 -28.83 8.48
C GLN A 1117 -44.09 -28.60 7.90
N ALA A 1118 -44.21 -27.69 6.93
CA ALA A 1118 -45.46 -27.46 6.22
C ALA A 1118 -45.67 -28.59 5.22
N ASP A 1119 -46.16 -29.74 5.70
CA ASP A 1119 -46.58 -30.82 4.82
C ASP A 1119 -47.62 -30.26 3.84
N GLY A 1120 -47.44 -30.50 2.54
CA GLY A 1120 -48.34 -30.09 1.45
C GLY A 1120 -49.77 -30.67 1.54
N LYS A 1121 -50.18 -31.15 2.72
CA LYS A 1121 -51.52 -31.50 3.14
C LYS A 1121 -52.00 -30.52 4.22
N HIS A 1122 -51.94 -29.22 3.98
CA HIS A 1122 -52.79 -28.25 4.69
C HIS A 1122 -53.70 -27.58 3.65
N GLY A 1123 -54.72 -28.25 3.11
CA GLY A 1123 -56.03 -28.43 3.75
C GLY A 1123 -56.14 -29.43 4.90
N VAL A 1124 -55.59 -29.08 6.05
CA VAL A 1124 -56.17 -29.45 7.34
C VAL A 1124 -56.90 -28.18 7.72
N PHE A 1125 -58.22 -28.30 7.83
CA PHE A 1125 -59.09 -27.25 8.28
C PHE A 1125 -58.47 -26.55 9.49
N VAL A 1126 -58.35 -25.22 9.40
CA VAL A 1126 -58.39 -24.37 10.58
C VAL A 1126 -59.77 -24.58 11.21
N LEU A 1127 -59.94 -25.67 11.96
CA LEU A 1127 -60.95 -25.77 13.01
C LEU A 1127 -60.41 -24.98 14.20
N ASN A 1128 -60.26 -23.67 14.04
CA ASN A 1128 -59.66 -22.83 15.07
C ASN A 1128 -60.50 -21.60 15.41
N ASP A 1129 -61.82 -21.68 15.19
CA ASP A 1129 -62.77 -20.68 15.72
C ASP A 1129 -64.09 -21.24 16.27
N ALA A 1130 -64.26 -22.57 16.43
CA ALA A 1130 -65.58 -23.11 16.82
C ALA A 1130 -65.62 -24.44 17.61
N LEU A 1131 -64.69 -24.68 18.54
CA LEU A 1131 -64.90 -25.74 19.55
C LEU A 1131 -64.84 -25.16 20.96
N ASP A 1132 -65.92 -24.48 21.33
CA ASP A 1132 -66.20 -24.10 22.71
C ASP A 1132 -66.34 -25.38 23.57
N ARG A 1133 -65.53 -25.51 24.63
CA ARG A 1133 -65.65 -26.60 25.63
C ARG A 1133 -67.09 -26.69 26.20
N LYS A 1134 -67.85 -25.58 26.23
CA LYS A 1134 -69.28 -25.60 26.61
C LYS A 1134 -70.16 -26.31 25.58
N ALA A 1135 -69.83 -26.23 24.28
CA ALA A 1135 -70.58 -26.92 23.23
C ALA A 1135 -70.37 -28.44 23.28
N LEU A 1136 -69.15 -28.90 23.59
CA LEU A 1136 -68.84 -30.34 23.79
C LEU A 1136 -69.56 -30.93 25.02
N HIS A 1137 -69.71 -30.15 26.09
CA HIS A 1137 -70.47 -30.58 27.28
C HIS A 1137 -71.99 -30.64 27.04
N ALA A 1138 -72.53 -29.81 26.14
CA ALA A 1138 -73.95 -29.75 25.79
C ALA A 1138 -74.44 -30.89 24.86
N LEU A 1139 -73.52 -31.70 24.32
CA LEU A 1139 -73.86 -32.83 23.46
C LEU A 1139 -74.59 -33.96 24.22
N THR A 1140 -75.52 -34.60 23.53
CA THR A 1140 -76.33 -35.70 24.07
C THR A 1140 -75.47 -36.96 24.33
N PRO A 1141 -75.89 -37.88 25.20
CA PRO A 1141 -75.14 -39.10 25.51
C PRO A 1141 -74.84 -40.01 24.30
N GLU A 1142 -75.65 -39.95 23.24
CA GLU A 1142 -75.44 -40.69 22.00
C GLU A 1142 -74.36 -40.05 21.11
N GLU A 1143 -74.32 -38.72 21.03
CA GLU A 1143 -73.30 -37.99 20.27
C GLU A 1143 -71.90 -38.14 20.90
N LYS A 1144 -71.82 -38.25 22.22
CA LYS A 1144 -70.59 -38.51 22.98
C LYS A 1144 -70.02 -39.93 22.79
N ARG A 1145 -70.79 -40.85 22.19
CA ARG A 1145 -70.36 -42.22 21.84
C ARG A 1145 -69.90 -42.35 20.39
N SER A 1146 -69.99 -41.29 19.59
CA SER A 1146 -69.49 -41.30 18.21
C SER A 1146 -67.98 -41.54 18.18
N PRO A 1147 -67.45 -42.37 17.26
CA PRO A 1147 -66.01 -42.54 17.06
C PRO A 1147 -65.32 -41.21 16.79
N VAL A 1148 -66.00 -40.29 16.12
CA VAL A 1148 -65.51 -38.94 15.81
C VAL A 1148 -65.39 -38.10 17.08
N PHE A 1149 -66.34 -38.22 18.02
CA PHE A 1149 -66.24 -37.56 19.33
C PHE A 1149 -65.13 -38.19 20.17
N GLN A 1150 -64.97 -39.51 20.18
CA GLN A 1150 -63.86 -40.15 20.91
C GLN A 1150 -62.50 -39.78 20.34
N THR A 1151 -62.37 -39.65 19.02
CA THR A 1151 -61.14 -39.17 18.36
C THR A 1151 -60.90 -37.69 18.63
N LEU A 1152 -61.93 -36.84 18.59
CA LEU A 1152 -61.81 -35.42 18.95
C LEU A 1152 -61.49 -35.24 20.43
N ASN A 1153 -62.12 -36.01 21.31
CA ASN A 1153 -61.85 -35.98 22.75
C ASN A 1153 -60.45 -36.53 23.05
N SER A 1154 -59.96 -37.56 22.36
CA SER A 1154 -58.59 -38.03 22.49
C SER A 1154 -57.56 -37.05 21.93
N ILE A 1155 -57.89 -36.25 20.92
CA ILE A 1155 -57.04 -35.17 20.40
C ILE A 1155 -57.01 -33.97 21.36
N VAL A 1156 -58.12 -33.71 22.07
CA VAL A 1156 -58.22 -32.67 23.10
C VAL A 1156 -57.55 -33.12 24.42
N GLU A 1157 -57.63 -34.41 24.78
CA GLU A 1157 -56.98 -35.00 25.96
C GLU A 1157 -55.48 -35.26 25.73
N ALA A 1158 -55.03 -35.56 24.50
CA ALA A 1158 -53.61 -35.66 24.16
C ALA A 1158 -52.88 -34.31 24.11
N ARG A 1159 -53.59 -33.19 24.32
CA ARG A 1159 -53.03 -31.83 24.36
C ARG A 1159 -52.86 -31.29 25.79
N ASP A 1160 -53.11 -32.11 26.80
CA ASP A 1160 -52.95 -31.76 28.21
C ASP A 1160 -51.66 -32.39 28.77
N ASP A 1161 -50.51 -32.01 28.22
CA ASP A 1161 -49.21 -32.16 28.87
C ASP A 1161 -48.70 -30.75 29.16
N SER A 1162 -49.24 -30.15 30.22
CA SER A 1162 -48.66 -28.98 30.87
C SER A 1162 -47.44 -29.40 31.71
N THR A 1163 -46.51 -30.15 31.11
CA THR A 1163 -45.22 -30.41 31.74
C THR A 1163 -44.47 -29.08 31.82
N LYS A 1164 -44.22 -28.64 33.06
CA LYS A 1164 -43.45 -27.42 33.30
C LYS A 1164 -42.03 -27.66 32.78
N ASN A 1165 -41.68 -27.08 31.62
CA ASN A 1165 -40.29 -26.84 31.26
C ASN A 1165 -39.55 -26.27 32.48
N LEU A 1166 -38.54 -26.99 32.95
CA LEU A 1166 -37.74 -26.63 34.10
C LEU A 1166 -36.52 -25.83 33.61
N PRO A 1167 -36.31 -24.60 34.12
CA PRO A 1167 -35.12 -23.83 33.80
C PRO A 1167 -33.87 -24.53 34.35
N VAL A 1168 -32.86 -24.66 33.49
CA VAL A 1168 -31.52 -25.13 33.84
C VAL A 1168 -30.68 -23.92 34.18
N TYR A 1169 -30.26 -23.80 35.43
CA TYR A 1169 -29.45 -22.71 35.95
C TYR A 1169 -27.96 -23.06 35.92
N HIS A 1170 -27.09 -22.05 35.82
CA HIS A 1170 -25.64 -22.27 35.87
C HIS A 1170 -25.16 -22.71 37.26
N GLU A 1171 -25.73 -22.12 38.31
CA GLU A 1171 -25.51 -22.43 39.72
C GLU A 1171 -26.84 -22.84 40.38
N PRO A 1172 -26.84 -23.54 41.53
CA PRO A 1172 -28.07 -23.92 42.25
C PRO A 1172 -28.70 -22.70 42.97
N SER A 1173 -29.11 -21.70 42.19
CA SER A 1173 -29.72 -20.45 42.65
C SER A 1173 -30.68 -19.91 41.59
N GLU A 1174 -31.83 -19.38 41.99
CA GLU A 1174 -32.81 -18.76 41.07
C GLU A 1174 -32.32 -17.41 40.51
N ASP A 1175 -31.35 -16.79 41.16
CA ASP A 1175 -30.67 -15.57 40.68
C ASP A 1175 -29.58 -15.89 39.64
N SER A 1176 -29.30 -17.18 39.39
CA SER A 1176 -28.30 -17.62 38.42
C SER A 1176 -28.85 -17.50 36.99
N PRO A 1177 -27.99 -17.27 35.97
CA PRO A 1177 -28.42 -17.28 34.58
C PRO A 1177 -29.04 -18.62 34.16
N VAL A 1178 -30.15 -18.56 33.43
CA VAL A 1178 -30.77 -19.72 32.79
C VAL A 1178 -29.98 -20.10 31.53
N LEU A 1179 -29.40 -21.30 31.54
CA LEU A 1179 -28.63 -21.90 30.44
C LEU A 1179 -29.52 -22.61 29.41
N GLY A 1180 -30.70 -23.08 29.82
CA GLY A 1180 -31.59 -23.84 28.94
C GLY A 1180 -32.88 -24.29 29.61
N LEU A 1181 -33.64 -25.13 28.90
CA LEU A 1181 -34.90 -25.70 29.37
C LEU A 1181 -34.90 -27.21 29.21
N VAL A 1182 -35.43 -27.88 30.23
CA VAL A 1182 -35.68 -29.32 30.25
C VAL A 1182 -37.19 -29.54 30.30
N PRO A 1183 -37.80 -30.26 29.35
CA PRO A 1183 -39.26 -30.48 29.35
C PRO A 1183 -39.78 -31.16 30.61
N ASP A 1184 -39.06 -32.19 31.07
CA ASP A 1184 -39.31 -32.84 32.36
C ASP A 1184 -38.01 -33.47 32.91
N MET A 1185 -37.94 -33.72 34.23
CA MET A 1185 -36.76 -34.33 34.86
C MET A 1185 -36.45 -35.75 34.40
N ALA A 1186 -37.39 -36.48 33.80
CA ALA A 1186 -37.17 -37.82 33.27
C ALA A 1186 -36.44 -37.81 31.92
N GLN A 1187 -36.43 -36.67 31.21
CA GLN A 1187 -35.74 -36.49 29.94
C GLN A 1187 -34.27 -36.05 30.08
N ALA A 1188 -33.84 -35.65 31.28
CA ALA A 1188 -32.46 -35.25 31.55
C ALA A 1188 -31.70 -36.30 32.35
N ASP A 1189 -30.39 -36.44 32.10
CA ASP A 1189 -29.56 -37.36 32.87
C ASP A 1189 -29.14 -36.66 34.17
N VAL A 1190 -29.63 -37.13 35.32
CA VAL A 1190 -29.21 -36.60 36.63
C VAL A 1190 -27.76 -37.03 36.90
N LEU A 1191 -26.90 -36.04 37.09
CA LEU A 1191 -25.47 -36.22 37.34
C LEU A 1191 -25.14 -36.20 38.83
N GLU A 1192 -25.83 -35.33 39.57
CA GLU A 1192 -25.60 -35.09 40.98
C GLU A 1192 -26.89 -34.60 41.65
N HIS A 1193 -27.23 -35.15 42.81
CA HIS A 1193 -28.30 -34.63 43.66
C HIS A 1193 -27.70 -33.61 44.64
N GLY A 1194 -28.10 -32.35 44.55
CA GLY A 1194 -27.67 -31.26 45.43
C GLY A 1194 -28.55 -31.09 46.68
N GLY A 1195 -28.26 -30.05 47.47
CA GLY A 1195 -29.12 -29.61 48.57
C GLY A 1195 -30.29 -28.74 48.11
N ASP A 1196 -31.31 -28.57 48.95
CA ASP A 1196 -32.48 -27.69 48.73
C ASP A 1196 -33.24 -27.92 47.40
N ASP A 1197 -33.52 -29.18 47.07
CA ASP A 1197 -34.26 -29.63 45.88
C ASP A 1197 -33.57 -29.38 44.52
N TRP A 1198 -32.27 -29.04 44.52
CA TRP A 1198 -31.50 -28.84 43.28
C TRP A 1198 -30.88 -30.14 42.76
N ASN A 1199 -31.05 -30.43 41.48
CA ASN A 1199 -30.42 -31.55 40.80
C ASN A 1199 -29.53 -31.02 39.67
N LYS A 1200 -28.28 -31.46 39.64
CA LYS A 1200 -27.42 -31.21 38.50
C LYS A 1200 -27.75 -32.20 37.40
N VAL A 1201 -28.10 -31.70 36.23
CA VAL A 1201 -28.57 -32.53 35.10
C VAL A 1201 -27.77 -32.24 33.85
N ASP A 1202 -27.70 -33.23 32.97
CA ASP A 1202 -27.22 -33.12 31.58
C ASP A 1202 -28.43 -33.24 30.66
N PHE A 1203 -28.71 -32.19 29.88
CA PHE A 1203 -29.76 -32.21 28.88
C PHE A 1203 -29.27 -31.62 27.57
N LYS A 1204 -29.31 -32.41 26.50
CA LYS A 1204 -28.77 -32.05 25.18
C LYS A 1204 -27.34 -31.47 25.25
N GLY A 1205 -26.53 -32.00 26.19
CA GLY A 1205 -25.15 -31.62 26.42
C GLY A 1205 -24.91 -30.35 27.26
N VAL A 1206 -25.98 -29.69 27.73
CA VAL A 1206 -25.89 -28.63 28.74
C VAL A 1206 -25.92 -29.27 30.11
N ILE A 1207 -24.89 -28.96 30.92
CA ILE A 1207 -24.85 -29.36 32.30
C ILE A 1207 -25.10 -28.14 33.19
N GLY A 1208 -26.15 -28.21 34.00
CA GLY A 1208 -26.52 -27.17 34.94
C GLY A 1208 -27.43 -27.71 36.04
N TRP A 1209 -27.99 -26.82 36.85
CA TRP A 1209 -28.81 -27.14 38.01
C TRP A 1209 -30.29 -26.89 37.72
N VAL A 1210 -31.13 -27.86 38.01
CA VAL A 1210 -32.58 -27.74 37.91
C VAL A 1210 -33.19 -27.90 39.29
N ARG A 1211 -34.06 -26.97 39.67
CA ARG A 1211 -34.84 -27.10 40.91
C ARG A 1211 -35.98 -28.09 40.66
N ALA A 1212 -35.93 -29.25 41.32
CA ALA A 1212 -37.06 -30.17 41.31
C ALA A 1212 -38.27 -29.48 41.96
N ALA A 1213 -39.46 -29.68 41.38
CA ALA A 1213 -40.68 -29.23 42.03
C ALA A 1213 -40.77 -29.91 43.41
N PRO A 1214 -41.18 -29.19 44.48
CA PRO A 1214 -41.39 -29.82 45.78
C PRO A 1214 -42.39 -30.97 45.59
N PRO A 1215 -42.22 -32.10 46.30
CA PRO A 1215 -43.17 -33.20 46.22
C PRO A 1215 -44.57 -32.65 46.52
N ALA A 1216 -45.52 -32.93 45.63
CA ALA A 1216 -46.90 -32.51 45.79
C ALA A 1216 -47.46 -33.15 47.08
N ASP A 1217 -47.80 -32.31 48.06
CA ASP A 1217 -48.58 -32.71 49.25
C ASP A 1217 -50.06 -32.99 48.89
#